data_AF-A0A4P7W4I1-F1
#
_entry.id   AF-A0A4P7W4I1-F1
#
_cell.length_a   1.000
_cell.length_b   1.000
_cell.length_c   1.000
_cell.angle_alpha   90.00
_cell.angle_beta   90.00
_cell.angle_gamma   90.00
#
_symmetry.space_group_name_H-M   'P 1'
#
loop_
_entity.id
_entity.type
_entity.pdbx_description
1 polymer ?
#
loop_
_entity_poly.entity_id
_entity_poly.type
_entity_poly.pdbx_seq_one_letter_code
_entity_poly.pdbx_strand_id
1 'polypeptide(L)'
;MFKVIWDKENNGVRLTMAPPSGEALNVCPRPVFWEELDFLGLDQIGWRYPHCEEPLLWACDRRYFYKGEMVLETNGGDLFESHIFTFVANTQLDIEPVNMSALNKANEDPLFLIEHEAMEFIDGEYRKYKAAEKAKEVNPDFDFQELASKLSKRTKTEYAVVKESCDSFDVMPIQDIEKLGKSALLKSKIDIFVCSFSGGKDSQVILDLVTRVIPSEDLVVIYSDTGYELPPSLDLYDEVKDFYHEKYPNLRFYVSKNHQELMLYWDRMGAPSRVLRWCCSIMKSAPLARLLKEICGGDKQPSAILFDGVRNEESVNRANRSRIGKNAKHNNIINVSPIISWNATETYLYILLKGLPFNSAYRLGFSRVGCVICPYSSKWSENIASKVYPNSIQPFINSIRLSLEKSKVHGIDNYIKLGKWKERAGGRTVECHSDISFIEEGQDFKATISNPREDILTWFGVLGEIQGNFENDFFSGTLKYRKKMVNFKITYGSQNISIIEVNGTENDVVFMSHIKRVLYKATYCIHCEVCEVECPTGALSVVPTVKIDKNKCIHCLKCIEFDGKGCLSASSVSISSGEKINKMQSVKSGINRYNDGMGLREIWLKKYFATYETFFDNDNHGLNPRYQIPPFTNWIREAGILNQSDKFISPIGKRMADTFADNANTVWDIIWVNLTENSEIARWFSSTVPYDRNITKQELEIMIQDSYPDLKDRTLKNPLNSLLNTFKESPLGSAIAIPTTVDRKPGVIRKAHNDLSLVATAYSLYRYAEKNGRYLLTVSEFYNPGQTEGIVRQFGIEREDFEATLRSLEQEQNQVLRAELKMGLDNIILREDLTSEDIIKLMLK
;
A
#
# COMPACT_ATOMS: atom_id res chain seq x y z
N MET A 1 15.45 -19.29 -13.39
CA MET A 1 16.90 -19.02 -13.55
C MET A 1 17.35 -19.38 -14.98
N PHE A 2 16.95 -20.56 -15.45
CA PHE A 2 17.12 -21.04 -16.81
C PHE A 2 16.01 -20.53 -17.74
N LYS A 3 16.30 -20.55 -19.04
CA LYS A 3 15.27 -20.49 -20.09
C LYS A 3 14.71 -21.89 -20.31
N VAL A 4 13.46 -21.96 -20.76
CA VAL A 4 12.79 -23.22 -21.07
C VAL A 4 12.66 -23.35 -22.58
N ILE A 5 12.94 -24.54 -23.12
CA ILE A 5 12.69 -24.92 -24.52
C ILE A 5 11.90 -26.23 -24.56
N TRP A 6 11.26 -26.55 -25.69
CA TRP A 6 10.57 -27.81 -25.89
C TRP A 6 11.55 -28.97 -26.16
N ASP A 7 11.30 -30.12 -25.56
CA ASP A 7 11.85 -31.41 -26.01
C ASP A 7 10.77 -32.15 -26.80
N LYS A 8 10.75 -31.92 -28.12
CA LYS A 8 9.69 -32.43 -28.99
C LYS A 8 9.70 -33.96 -29.09
N GLU A 9 10.88 -34.58 -29.06
CA GLU A 9 11.03 -36.03 -29.22
C GLU A 9 10.39 -36.79 -28.06
N ASN A 10 10.55 -36.27 -26.84
CA ASN A 10 10.08 -36.94 -25.61
C ASN A 10 8.80 -36.33 -25.01
N ASN A 11 8.09 -35.46 -25.74
CA ASN A 11 6.95 -34.69 -25.21
C ASN A 11 7.32 -33.93 -23.92
N GLY A 12 8.55 -33.41 -23.83
CA GLY A 12 9.10 -32.83 -22.61
C GLY A 12 9.44 -31.34 -22.72
N VAL A 13 10.09 -30.85 -21.67
CA VAL A 13 10.69 -29.51 -21.62
C VAL A 13 12.13 -29.63 -21.15
N ARG A 14 12.98 -28.70 -21.59
CA ARG A 14 14.40 -28.67 -21.20
C ARG A 14 14.79 -27.30 -20.67
N LEU A 15 15.49 -27.29 -19.53
CA LEU A 15 16.10 -26.10 -18.93
C LEU A 15 17.47 -25.84 -19.57
N THR A 16 17.73 -24.62 -20.03
CA THR A 16 19.02 -24.23 -20.64
C THR A 16 19.38 -22.76 -20.39
N MET A 17 20.67 -22.48 -20.24
CA MET A 17 21.20 -21.11 -20.14
C MET A 17 21.46 -20.49 -21.52
N ALA A 18 21.62 -21.32 -22.55
CA ALA A 18 21.95 -20.90 -23.91
C ALA A 18 20.95 -21.54 -24.89
N PRO A 19 19.68 -21.07 -24.90
CA PRO A 19 18.70 -21.57 -25.86
C PRO A 19 19.10 -21.18 -27.29
N PRO A 20 18.84 -22.04 -28.29
CA PRO A 20 18.96 -21.64 -29.70
C PRO A 20 18.09 -20.42 -30.00
N SER A 21 18.52 -19.62 -30.98
CA SER A 21 17.84 -18.36 -31.32
C SER A 21 16.37 -18.60 -31.69
N GLY A 22 15.46 -17.99 -30.94
CA GLY A 22 14.02 -18.08 -31.18
C GLY A 22 13.31 -19.27 -30.52
N GLU A 23 14.04 -20.18 -29.86
CA GLU A 23 13.42 -21.37 -29.23
C GLU A 23 13.04 -21.16 -27.76
N ALA A 24 13.59 -20.13 -27.11
CA ALA A 24 13.28 -19.81 -25.72
C ALA A 24 11.79 -19.45 -25.54
N LEU A 25 11.11 -20.15 -24.63
CA LEU A 25 9.72 -19.88 -24.31
C LEU A 25 9.59 -18.58 -23.50
N ASN A 26 8.62 -17.75 -23.90
CA ASN A 26 8.31 -16.49 -23.22
C ASN A 26 7.50 -16.70 -21.93
N VAL A 27 6.73 -17.79 -21.88
CA VAL A 27 5.92 -18.19 -20.72
C VAL A 27 6.38 -19.58 -20.32
N CYS A 28 6.68 -19.77 -19.03
CA CYS A 28 7.17 -21.03 -18.53
C CYS A 28 6.02 -22.06 -18.51
N PRO A 29 6.15 -23.19 -19.23
CA PRO A 29 5.11 -24.21 -19.30
C PRO A 29 4.91 -24.92 -17.96
N ARG A 30 3.66 -25.24 -17.64
CA ARG A 30 3.30 -26.15 -16.55
C ARG A 30 2.86 -27.51 -17.10
N PRO A 31 3.04 -28.60 -16.36
CA PRO A 31 2.46 -29.90 -16.73
C PRO A 31 0.93 -29.82 -16.70
N VAL A 32 0.32 -30.66 -17.52
CA VAL A 32 -1.13 -30.86 -17.65
C VAL A 32 -1.40 -32.35 -17.50
N PHE A 33 -2.40 -32.68 -16.71
CA PHE A 33 -2.76 -34.04 -16.33
C PHE A 33 -4.16 -34.37 -16.84
N TRP A 34 -4.53 -35.66 -16.79
CA TRP A 34 -5.81 -36.13 -17.30
C TRP A 34 -7.01 -35.45 -16.62
N GLU A 35 -6.90 -35.07 -15.35
CA GLU A 35 -7.97 -34.39 -14.61
C GLU A 35 -8.35 -33.04 -15.23
N GLU A 36 -7.37 -32.30 -15.76
CA GLU A 36 -7.64 -31.06 -16.50
C GLU A 36 -8.25 -31.35 -17.87
N LEU A 37 -7.87 -32.45 -18.55
CA LEU A 37 -8.44 -32.82 -19.85
C LEU A 37 -9.91 -33.27 -19.72
N ASP A 38 -10.22 -34.02 -18.66
CA ASP A 38 -11.57 -34.39 -18.26
C ASP A 38 -12.40 -33.16 -17.93
N PHE A 39 -11.85 -32.24 -17.14
CA PHE A 39 -12.52 -30.97 -16.83
C PHE A 39 -12.82 -30.16 -18.11
N LEU A 40 -11.92 -30.20 -19.09
CA LEU A 40 -12.12 -29.53 -20.37
C LEU A 40 -13.15 -30.25 -21.26
N GLY A 41 -13.41 -31.54 -21.04
CA GLY A 41 -14.30 -32.37 -21.85
C GLY A 41 -13.67 -32.82 -23.16
N LEU A 42 -12.36 -33.08 -23.17
CA LEU A 42 -11.63 -33.40 -24.40
C LEU A 42 -11.86 -34.84 -24.89
N ASP A 43 -12.20 -35.74 -23.97
CA ASP A 43 -12.68 -37.09 -24.26
C ASP A 43 -13.94 -37.06 -25.13
N GLN A 44 -14.87 -36.13 -24.84
CA GLN A 44 -16.15 -35.99 -25.53
C GLN A 44 -16.01 -35.49 -26.98
N ILE A 45 -14.89 -34.83 -27.32
CA ILE A 45 -14.62 -34.36 -28.70
C ILE A 45 -13.76 -35.33 -29.51
N GLY A 46 -13.33 -36.45 -28.92
CA GLY A 46 -12.63 -37.54 -29.60
C GLY A 46 -11.15 -37.70 -29.26
N TRP A 47 -10.61 -36.95 -28.28
CA TRP A 47 -9.25 -37.18 -27.79
C TRP A 47 -9.18 -38.45 -26.95
N ARG A 48 -8.05 -39.17 -27.03
CA ARG A 48 -7.79 -40.35 -26.20
C ARG A 48 -6.51 -40.15 -25.42
N TYR A 49 -6.58 -40.33 -24.11
CA TYR A 49 -5.46 -40.17 -23.20
C TYR A 49 -5.62 -41.10 -22.00
N PRO A 50 -4.52 -41.59 -21.41
CA PRO A 50 -4.58 -42.47 -20.24
C PRO A 50 -4.80 -41.67 -18.94
N HIS A 51 -5.47 -42.29 -17.98
CA HIS A 51 -5.62 -41.76 -16.62
C HIS A 51 -4.43 -42.25 -15.79
N CYS A 52 -3.32 -41.51 -15.86
CA CYS A 52 -2.04 -41.86 -15.23
C CYS A 52 -1.51 -40.75 -14.30
N GLU A 53 -0.47 -41.05 -13.53
CA GLU A 53 0.16 -40.07 -12.65
C GLU A 53 1.05 -39.09 -13.42
N GLU A 54 1.64 -39.54 -14.51
CA GLU A 54 2.52 -38.75 -15.35
C GLU A 54 1.77 -37.63 -16.07
N PRO A 55 2.41 -36.47 -16.29
CA PRO A 55 1.88 -35.44 -17.17
C PRO A 55 1.61 -35.98 -18.58
N LEU A 56 0.64 -35.39 -19.25
CA LEU A 56 0.25 -35.73 -20.63
C LEU A 56 0.63 -34.63 -21.62
N LEU A 57 0.46 -33.37 -21.20
CA LEU A 57 0.65 -32.19 -22.02
C LEU A 57 1.36 -31.09 -21.22
N TRP A 58 1.65 -30.00 -21.90
CA TRP A 58 2.18 -28.78 -21.29
C TRP A 58 1.29 -27.59 -21.60
N ALA A 59 1.07 -26.70 -20.64
CA ALA A 59 0.28 -25.50 -20.83
C ALA A 59 1.11 -24.23 -20.61
N CYS A 60 1.03 -23.31 -21.56
CA CYS A 60 1.46 -21.92 -21.41
C CYS A 60 0.21 -21.04 -21.35
N ASP A 61 -0.17 -20.67 -20.12
CA ASP A 61 -1.46 -20.05 -19.79
C ASP A 61 -2.66 -20.92 -20.20
N ARG A 62 -3.35 -20.55 -21.29
CA ARG A 62 -4.57 -21.18 -21.80
C ARG A 62 -4.35 -21.91 -23.13
N ARG A 63 -3.08 -22.05 -23.53
CA ARG A 63 -2.63 -22.76 -24.73
C ARG A 63 -1.93 -24.04 -24.31
N TYR A 64 -2.32 -25.15 -24.91
CA TYR A 64 -1.83 -26.49 -24.60
C TYR A 64 -0.99 -27.02 -25.74
N PHE A 65 0.09 -27.71 -25.38
CA PHE A 65 1.13 -28.15 -26.29
C PHE A 65 1.38 -29.65 -26.10
N TYR A 66 1.43 -30.37 -27.22
CA TYR A 66 1.85 -31.77 -27.30
C TYR A 66 3.09 -31.83 -28.18
N LYS A 67 4.18 -32.43 -27.69
CA LYS A 67 5.47 -32.51 -28.42
C LYS A 67 5.95 -31.14 -28.95
N GLY A 68 5.66 -30.09 -28.19
CA GLY A 68 6.02 -28.69 -28.50
C GLY A 68 5.14 -28.00 -29.55
N GLU A 69 4.08 -28.66 -30.04
CA GLU A 69 3.12 -28.09 -30.98
C GLU A 69 1.82 -27.73 -30.28
N MET A 70 1.26 -26.55 -30.58
CA MET A 70 0.01 -26.10 -29.97
C MET A 70 -1.15 -26.94 -30.51
N VAL A 71 -1.87 -27.62 -29.62
CA VAL A 71 -2.97 -28.52 -29.97
C VAL A 71 -4.34 -28.00 -29.55
N LEU A 72 -4.40 -27.12 -28.56
CA LEU A 72 -5.63 -26.56 -28.02
C LEU A 72 -5.39 -25.14 -27.48
N GLU A 73 -6.33 -24.24 -27.72
CA GLU A 73 -6.43 -22.97 -27.01
C GLU A 73 -7.84 -22.78 -26.46
N THR A 74 -7.89 -22.29 -25.23
CA THR A 74 -9.15 -22.10 -24.50
C THR A 74 -9.30 -20.65 -24.07
N ASN A 75 -10.53 -20.16 -24.06
CA ASN A 75 -10.86 -18.84 -23.55
C ASN A 75 -12.15 -18.89 -22.74
N GLY A 76 -12.53 -17.78 -22.12
CA GLY A 76 -13.69 -17.72 -21.23
C GLY A 76 -13.47 -18.55 -19.96
N GLY A 77 -14.57 -18.95 -19.33
CA GLY A 77 -14.57 -19.55 -17.99
C GLY A 77 -14.58 -18.48 -16.90
N ASP A 78 -15.73 -18.28 -16.27
CA ASP A 78 -15.87 -17.49 -15.05
C ASP A 78 -16.71 -18.24 -14.00
N LEU A 79 -17.20 -17.55 -12.97
CA LEU A 79 -17.99 -18.18 -11.90
C LEU A 79 -19.24 -18.91 -12.42
N PHE A 80 -19.83 -18.45 -13.52
CA PHE A 80 -21.12 -18.94 -14.04
C PHE A 80 -21.00 -19.60 -15.41
N GLU A 81 -20.07 -19.14 -16.25
CA GLU A 81 -19.92 -19.62 -17.62
C GLU A 81 -18.76 -20.60 -17.77
N SER A 82 -18.94 -21.62 -18.60
CA SER A 82 -17.87 -22.55 -18.98
C SER A 82 -16.83 -21.90 -19.89
N HIS A 83 -15.67 -22.54 -19.97
CA HIS A 83 -14.68 -22.26 -21.00
C HIS A 83 -15.22 -22.61 -22.39
N ILE A 84 -14.59 -22.02 -23.41
CA ILE A 84 -14.80 -22.34 -24.81
C ILE A 84 -13.46 -22.67 -25.46
N PHE A 85 -13.50 -23.46 -26.52
CA PHE A 85 -12.32 -23.75 -27.35
C PHE A 85 -12.23 -22.69 -28.45
N THR A 86 -11.12 -21.95 -28.49
CA THR A 86 -10.84 -20.97 -29.55
C THR A 86 -10.02 -21.58 -30.68
N PHE A 87 -9.29 -22.67 -30.39
CA PHE A 87 -8.52 -23.43 -31.35
C PHE A 87 -8.43 -24.88 -30.93
N VAL A 88 -8.59 -25.80 -31.88
CA VAL A 88 -8.33 -27.24 -31.73
C VAL A 88 -7.61 -27.70 -33.00
N ALA A 89 -6.37 -28.16 -32.89
CA ALA A 89 -5.57 -28.56 -34.06
C ALA A 89 -6.12 -29.82 -34.74
N ASN A 90 -6.50 -30.82 -33.94
CA ASN A 90 -7.10 -32.07 -34.39
C ASN A 90 -8.15 -32.53 -33.38
N THR A 91 -9.33 -32.94 -33.86
CA THR A 91 -10.42 -33.46 -33.01
C THR A 91 -10.20 -34.90 -32.56
N GLN A 92 -9.28 -35.64 -33.20
CA GLN A 92 -8.90 -37.00 -32.82
C GLN A 92 -7.40 -37.06 -32.56
N LEU A 93 -7.01 -36.79 -31.31
CA LEU A 93 -5.62 -36.84 -30.87
C LEU A 93 -5.44 -37.98 -29.86
N ASP A 94 -4.52 -38.89 -30.16
CA ASP A 94 -4.07 -39.92 -29.22
C ASP A 94 -2.83 -39.40 -28.48
N ILE A 95 -2.94 -39.26 -27.15
CA ILE A 95 -1.89 -38.69 -26.30
C ILE A 95 -1.23 -39.79 -25.48
N GLU A 96 0.09 -39.81 -25.50
CA GLU A 96 0.91 -40.67 -24.65
C GLU A 96 1.48 -39.87 -23.47
N PRO A 97 1.70 -40.52 -22.31
CA PRO A 97 2.33 -39.89 -21.15
C PRO A 97 3.73 -39.35 -21.47
N VAL A 98 4.12 -38.27 -20.80
CA VAL A 98 5.48 -37.73 -20.87
C VAL A 98 6.48 -38.78 -20.36
N ASN A 99 7.56 -39.00 -21.11
CA ASN A 99 8.61 -39.91 -20.69
C ASN A 99 9.41 -39.31 -19.52
N MET A 100 9.04 -39.69 -18.29
CA MET A 100 9.63 -39.14 -17.08
C MET A 100 11.14 -39.44 -16.95
N SER A 101 11.62 -40.57 -17.47
CA SER A 101 13.05 -40.90 -17.46
C SER A 101 13.85 -39.98 -18.39
N ALA A 102 13.33 -39.73 -19.60
CA ALA A 102 13.93 -38.78 -20.53
C ALA A 102 13.88 -37.35 -20.00
N LEU A 103 12.74 -36.95 -19.40
CA LEU A 103 12.56 -35.64 -18.78
C LEU A 103 13.56 -35.41 -17.63
N ASN A 104 13.78 -36.44 -16.79
CA ASN A 104 14.80 -36.38 -15.73
C ASN A 104 16.19 -36.19 -16.32
N LYS A 105 16.59 -37.05 -17.25
CA LYS A 105 17.91 -37.02 -17.90
C LYS A 105 18.18 -35.68 -18.60
N ALA A 106 17.17 -35.05 -19.18
CA ALA A 106 17.30 -33.76 -19.86
C ALA A 106 17.49 -32.57 -18.90
N ASN A 107 17.11 -32.71 -17.63
CA ASN A 107 17.02 -31.61 -16.66
C ASN A 107 17.79 -31.84 -15.35
N GLU A 108 18.48 -32.98 -15.19
CA GLU A 108 19.22 -33.34 -13.98
C GLU A 108 20.25 -32.27 -13.59
N ASP A 109 21.15 -31.87 -14.49
CA ASP A 109 22.19 -30.89 -14.18
C ASP A 109 21.64 -29.50 -13.84
N PRO A 110 20.70 -28.90 -14.63
CA PRO A 110 20.08 -27.64 -14.26
C PRO A 110 19.37 -27.67 -12.90
N LEU A 111 18.65 -28.76 -12.61
CA LEU A 111 17.94 -28.91 -11.34
C LEU A 111 18.91 -29.05 -10.17
N PHE A 112 19.98 -29.83 -10.34
CA PHE A 112 21.06 -29.94 -9.35
C PHE A 112 21.66 -28.57 -9.02
N LEU A 113 21.91 -27.72 -10.03
CA LEU A 113 22.49 -26.40 -9.83
C LEU A 113 21.55 -25.48 -9.01
N ILE A 114 20.27 -25.38 -9.38
CA ILE A 114 19.33 -24.49 -8.66
C ILE A 114 19.02 -25.01 -7.25
N GLU A 115 18.96 -26.33 -7.09
CA GLU A 115 18.78 -27.01 -5.80
C GLU A 115 19.93 -26.67 -4.86
N HIS A 116 21.17 -26.85 -5.33
CA HIS A 116 22.36 -26.58 -4.55
C HIS A 116 22.48 -25.09 -4.19
N GLU A 117 22.27 -24.20 -5.15
CA GLU A 117 22.29 -22.74 -4.92
C GLU A 117 21.28 -22.31 -3.86
N ALA A 118 20.07 -22.87 -3.88
CA ALA A 118 19.05 -22.57 -2.89
C ALA A 118 19.42 -23.15 -1.51
N MET A 119 19.95 -24.37 -1.45
CA MET A 119 20.39 -24.99 -0.20
C MET A 119 21.57 -24.26 0.44
N GLU A 120 22.59 -23.87 -0.35
CA GLU A 120 23.73 -23.06 0.13
C GLU A 120 23.26 -21.71 0.68
N PHE A 121 22.29 -21.08 0.02
CA PHE A 121 21.72 -19.84 0.52
C PHE A 121 20.95 -20.02 1.84
N ILE A 122 20.16 -21.09 1.97
CA ILE A 122 19.45 -21.44 3.22
C ILE A 122 20.46 -21.69 4.34
N ASP A 123 21.50 -22.49 4.09
CA ASP A 123 22.56 -22.81 5.05
C ASP A 123 23.32 -21.55 5.49
N GLY A 124 23.66 -20.67 4.53
CA GLY A 124 24.32 -19.40 4.79
C GLY A 124 23.51 -18.50 5.73
N GLU A 125 22.20 -18.36 5.50
CA GLU A 125 21.34 -17.59 6.41
C GLU A 125 21.16 -18.32 7.76
N TYR A 126 20.91 -19.64 7.79
CA TYR A 126 20.80 -20.39 9.05
C TYR A 126 22.07 -20.24 9.93
N ARG A 127 23.26 -20.50 9.37
CA ARG A 127 24.54 -20.41 10.10
C ARG A 127 24.82 -19.00 10.61
N LYS A 128 24.53 -17.99 9.81
CA LYS A 128 24.72 -16.57 10.18
C LYS A 128 23.97 -16.20 11.45
N TYR A 129 22.75 -16.70 11.64
CA TYR A 129 21.97 -16.43 12.85
C TYR A 129 22.26 -17.40 14.00
N LYS A 130 22.58 -18.68 13.72
CA LYS A 130 22.98 -19.64 14.77
C LYS A 130 24.36 -19.35 15.37
N ALA A 131 25.31 -18.87 14.55
CA ALA A 131 26.62 -18.42 15.04
C ALA A 131 26.51 -17.21 15.98
N ALA A 132 25.55 -16.30 15.73
CA ALA A 132 25.26 -15.17 16.61
C ALA A 132 24.68 -15.62 17.97
N GLU A 133 24.00 -16.77 18.02
CA GLU A 133 23.50 -17.40 19.24
C GLU A 133 24.64 -18.01 20.06
N LYS A 134 25.48 -18.88 19.45
CA LYS A 134 26.64 -19.50 20.13
C LYS A 134 27.66 -18.48 20.65
N ALA A 135 27.87 -17.38 19.93
CA ALA A 135 28.76 -16.29 20.36
C ALA A 135 28.37 -15.71 21.73
N LYS A 136 27.07 -15.65 22.03
CA LYS A 136 26.54 -15.11 23.30
C LYS A 136 26.65 -16.11 24.45
N GLU A 137 26.56 -17.41 24.17
CA GLU A 137 26.71 -18.45 25.20
C GLU A 137 28.15 -18.57 25.69
N VAL A 138 29.14 -18.40 24.79
CA VAL A 138 30.57 -18.55 25.12
C VAL A 138 31.14 -17.37 25.89
N ASN A 139 30.61 -16.15 25.72
CA ASN A 139 31.07 -14.94 26.40
C ASN A 139 29.88 -14.06 26.84
N PRO A 140 29.18 -14.43 27.93
CA PRO A 140 28.04 -13.65 28.42
C PRO A 140 28.42 -12.26 28.95
N ASP A 141 29.67 -12.08 29.41
CA ASP A 141 30.16 -10.83 30.02
C ASP A 141 30.79 -9.83 29.03
N PHE A 142 30.94 -10.19 27.75
CA PHE A 142 31.60 -9.34 26.75
C PHE A 142 30.71 -9.12 25.52
N ASP A 143 30.03 -7.97 25.48
CA ASP A 143 29.18 -7.60 24.34
C ASP A 143 30.03 -7.04 23.18
N PHE A 144 30.55 -7.96 22.35
CA PHE A 144 31.26 -7.63 21.10
C PHE A 144 30.43 -6.70 20.18
N GLN A 145 29.10 -6.73 20.27
CA GLN A 145 28.21 -5.87 19.49
C GLN A 145 28.11 -4.46 20.08
N GLU A 146 28.11 -4.32 21.41
CA GLU A 146 28.26 -3.01 22.08
C GLU A 146 29.62 -2.39 21.74
N LEU A 147 30.68 -3.19 21.72
CA LEU A 147 32.01 -2.75 21.30
C LEU A 147 32.00 -2.24 19.84
N ALA A 148 31.41 -3.00 18.91
CA ALA A 148 31.23 -2.58 17.52
C ALA A 148 30.40 -1.28 17.40
N SER A 149 29.34 -1.13 18.20
CA SER A 149 28.52 0.09 18.21
C SER A 149 29.28 1.30 18.78
N LYS A 150 30.05 1.11 19.87
CA LYS A 150 30.91 2.14 20.46
C LYS A 150 32.02 2.55 19.48
N LEU A 151 32.67 1.59 18.83
CA LEU A 151 33.67 1.84 17.80
C LEU A 151 33.06 2.58 16.61
N SER A 152 31.87 2.18 16.16
CA SER A 152 31.19 2.84 15.03
C SER A 152 30.85 4.29 15.33
N LYS A 153 30.34 4.57 16.54
CA LYS A 153 30.07 5.94 16.99
C LYS A 153 31.33 6.77 17.15
N ARG A 154 32.42 6.18 17.66
CA ARG A 154 33.69 6.86 17.93
C ARG A 154 34.45 7.20 16.65
N THR A 155 34.43 6.32 15.66
CA THR A 155 35.23 6.43 14.42
C THR A 155 34.44 7.00 13.25
N LYS A 156 33.11 7.09 13.34
CA LYS A 156 32.18 7.43 12.23
C LYS A 156 32.25 6.47 11.03
N THR A 157 32.83 5.28 11.21
CA THR A 157 32.85 4.19 10.23
C THR A 157 32.00 3.05 10.77
N GLU A 158 31.28 2.32 9.94
CA GLU A 158 30.42 1.22 10.40
C GLU A 158 31.26 -0.04 10.66
N TYR A 159 31.26 -0.54 11.89
CA TYR A 159 31.93 -1.78 12.31
C TYR A 159 30.90 -2.88 12.55
N ALA A 160 31.28 -4.13 12.24
CA ALA A 160 30.49 -5.30 12.60
C ALA A 160 31.38 -6.41 13.17
N VAL A 161 30.74 -7.32 13.91
CA VAL A 161 31.41 -8.48 14.48
C VAL A 161 31.53 -9.55 13.39
N VAL A 162 32.71 -10.14 13.26
CA VAL A 162 33.02 -11.20 12.31
C VAL A 162 33.51 -12.42 13.06
N LYS A 163 33.17 -13.60 12.53
CA LYS A 163 33.70 -14.88 13.02
C LYS A 163 35.01 -15.20 12.30
N GLU A 164 36.06 -15.49 13.06
CA GLU A 164 37.35 -15.95 12.56
C GLU A 164 37.38 -17.48 12.39
N SER A 165 38.37 -17.97 11.64
CA SER A 165 38.52 -19.40 11.32
C SER A 165 38.77 -20.30 12.54
N CYS A 166 39.22 -19.73 13.66
CA CYS A 166 39.48 -20.42 14.92
C CYS A 166 38.35 -20.30 15.95
N ASP A 167 37.11 -20.04 15.51
CA ASP A 167 35.94 -19.79 16.36
C ASP A 167 36.07 -18.58 17.32
N SER A 168 37.05 -17.69 17.10
CA SER A 168 37.13 -16.40 17.80
C SER A 168 36.31 -15.31 17.10
N PHE A 169 35.95 -14.25 17.84
CA PHE A 169 35.21 -13.10 17.31
C PHE A 169 36.12 -11.88 17.20
N ASP A 170 36.02 -11.15 16.09
CA ASP A 170 36.73 -9.89 15.87
C ASP A 170 35.77 -8.78 15.44
N VAL A 171 36.15 -7.51 15.62
CA VAL A 171 35.36 -6.33 15.27
C VAL A 171 36.11 -5.51 14.23
N MET A 172 35.59 -5.46 13.01
CA MET A 172 36.25 -4.77 11.89
C MET A 172 35.25 -3.94 11.05
N PRO A 173 35.73 -2.97 10.24
CA PRO A 173 34.89 -2.17 9.37
C PRO A 173 34.16 -3.03 8.32
N ILE A 174 32.89 -2.73 8.03
CA ILE A 174 32.08 -3.47 7.05
C ILE A 174 32.75 -3.55 5.67
N GLN A 175 33.47 -2.50 5.26
CA GLN A 175 34.20 -2.48 4.00
C GLN A 175 35.31 -3.53 3.91
N ASP A 176 35.91 -3.89 5.05
CA ASP A 176 36.97 -4.91 5.10
C ASP A 176 36.37 -6.32 5.20
N ILE A 177 35.18 -6.45 5.81
CA ILE A 177 34.38 -7.68 5.81
C ILE A 177 34.05 -8.10 4.37
N GLU A 178 33.58 -7.16 3.56
CA GLU A 178 33.24 -7.38 2.14
C GLU A 178 34.47 -7.77 1.30
N LYS A 179 35.62 -7.11 1.51
CA LYS A 179 36.88 -7.45 0.82
C LYS A 179 37.41 -8.84 1.20
N LEU A 180 37.22 -9.24 2.46
CA LEU A 180 37.68 -10.54 2.96
C LEU A 180 36.66 -11.66 2.69
N GLY A 181 35.52 -11.36 2.08
CA GLY A 181 34.45 -12.34 1.80
C GLY A 181 33.82 -12.94 3.07
N LYS A 182 33.94 -12.26 4.22
CA LYS A 182 33.40 -12.73 5.49
C LYS A 182 31.96 -12.21 5.67
N SER A 183 31.18 -12.85 6.53
CA SER A 183 29.80 -12.41 6.85
C SER A 183 29.74 -11.68 8.19
N ALA A 184 29.19 -10.47 8.20
CA ALA A 184 28.91 -9.72 9.42
C ALA A 184 27.80 -10.41 10.26
N LEU A 185 28.04 -10.57 11.57
CA LEU A 185 27.03 -11.05 12.51
C LEU A 185 25.97 -9.96 12.75
N LEU A 186 24.70 -10.32 12.57
CA LEU A 186 23.58 -9.38 12.73
C LEU A 186 23.08 -9.30 14.19
N LYS A 187 22.50 -8.14 14.49
CA LYS A 187 22.13 -7.60 15.81
C LYS A 187 21.02 -8.37 16.56
N SER A 188 20.28 -9.26 15.91
CA SER A 188 19.03 -9.82 16.47
C SER A 188 19.22 -11.26 16.91
N LYS A 189 18.98 -11.53 18.21
CA LYS A 189 18.64 -12.88 18.67
C LYS A 189 17.48 -13.38 17.80
N ILE A 190 17.65 -14.50 17.12
CA ILE A 190 16.55 -15.20 16.43
C ILE A 190 16.06 -16.26 17.40
N ASP A 191 14.78 -16.20 17.75
CA ASP A 191 14.18 -17.12 18.71
C ASP A 191 13.68 -18.39 18.01
N ILE A 192 13.37 -18.35 16.70
CA ILE A 192 12.81 -19.49 15.95
C ILE A 192 13.02 -19.40 14.43
N PHE A 193 13.23 -20.55 13.78
CA PHE A 193 13.19 -20.70 12.32
C PHE A 193 11.88 -21.35 11.88
N VAL A 194 11.23 -20.76 10.89
CA VAL A 194 9.89 -21.12 10.44
C VAL A 194 9.90 -21.41 8.94
N CYS A 195 9.47 -22.60 8.55
CA CYS A 195 9.09 -22.88 7.17
C CYS A 195 7.58 -22.58 7.01
N SER A 196 7.25 -21.58 6.20
CA SER A 196 5.85 -21.27 5.91
C SER A 196 5.31 -22.17 4.80
N PHE A 197 4.42 -23.07 5.19
CA PHE A 197 3.76 -23.99 4.28
C PHE A 197 2.34 -23.51 3.95
N SER A 198 1.98 -23.45 2.67
CA SER A 198 0.66 -22.98 2.23
C SER A 198 -0.11 -23.98 1.39
N GLY A 199 0.35 -25.23 1.29
CA GLY A 199 -0.25 -26.24 0.41
C GLY A 199 -0.07 -25.96 -1.09
N GLY A 200 0.82 -25.03 -1.46
CA GLY A 200 1.14 -24.71 -2.85
C GLY A 200 2.45 -25.36 -3.31
N LYS A 201 2.64 -25.45 -4.63
CA LYS A 201 3.85 -26.03 -5.24
C LYS A 201 5.13 -25.34 -4.75
N ASP A 202 5.09 -24.01 -4.65
CA ASP A 202 6.27 -23.20 -4.30
C ASP A 202 6.64 -23.42 -2.82
N SER A 203 5.65 -23.56 -1.92
CA SER A 203 5.89 -23.88 -0.51
C SER A 203 6.35 -25.33 -0.28
N GLN A 204 5.94 -26.27 -1.15
CA GLN A 204 6.40 -27.65 -1.08
C GLN A 204 7.90 -27.76 -1.38
N VAL A 205 8.37 -27.07 -2.42
CA VAL A 205 9.80 -27.02 -2.76
C VAL A 205 10.60 -26.40 -1.62
N ILE A 206 10.11 -25.31 -1.02
CA ILE A 206 10.78 -24.70 0.14
C ILE A 206 10.86 -25.65 1.33
N LEU A 207 9.78 -26.39 1.62
CA LEU A 207 9.78 -27.35 2.73
C LEU A 207 10.83 -28.44 2.52
N ASP A 208 10.93 -29.00 1.32
CA ASP A 208 11.97 -30.00 1.00
C ASP A 208 13.38 -29.43 1.16
N LEU A 209 13.66 -28.27 0.55
CA LEU A 209 14.98 -27.65 0.60
C LEU A 209 15.39 -27.27 2.03
N VAL A 210 14.48 -26.70 2.82
CA VAL A 210 14.78 -26.22 4.17
C VAL A 210 14.97 -27.39 5.14
N THR A 211 14.14 -28.45 5.06
CA THR A 211 14.27 -29.62 5.95
C THR A 211 15.53 -30.43 5.70
N ARG A 212 16.08 -30.39 4.48
CA ARG A 212 17.36 -31.02 4.14
C ARG A 212 18.59 -30.25 4.61
N VAL A 213 18.43 -28.98 4.99
CA VAL A 213 19.53 -28.09 5.40
C VAL A 213 19.50 -27.78 6.89
N ILE A 214 18.32 -27.43 7.42
CA ILE A 214 18.15 -27.00 8.81
C ILE A 214 17.80 -28.21 9.66
N PRO A 215 18.50 -28.43 10.81
CA PRO A 215 18.15 -29.49 11.75
C PRO A 215 16.68 -29.39 12.18
N SER A 216 16.00 -30.54 12.26
CA SER A 216 14.57 -30.62 12.58
C SER A 216 14.19 -30.03 13.93
N GLU A 217 15.11 -29.98 14.88
CA GLU A 217 14.89 -29.44 16.22
C GLU A 217 14.79 -27.90 16.22
N ASP A 218 15.54 -27.25 15.32
CA ASP A 218 15.61 -25.80 15.17
C ASP A 218 14.50 -25.25 14.25
N LEU A 219 13.82 -26.12 13.50
CA LEU A 219 12.82 -25.76 12.49
C LEU A 219 11.39 -26.09 12.94
N VAL A 220 10.46 -25.18 12.66
CA VAL A 220 9.02 -25.45 12.73
C VAL A 220 8.36 -25.22 11.38
N VAL A 221 7.40 -26.06 11.03
CA VAL A 221 6.54 -25.89 9.85
C VAL A 221 5.22 -25.32 10.30
N ILE A 222 4.81 -24.19 9.72
CA ILE A 222 3.53 -23.56 10.05
C ILE A 222 2.65 -23.50 8.81
N TYR A 223 1.45 -24.07 8.93
CA TYR A 223 0.36 -23.90 7.98
C TYR A 223 -0.63 -22.85 8.50
N SER A 224 -1.01 -21.89 7.67
CA SER A 224 -2.00 -20.88 8.04
C SER A 224 -3.37 -21.24 7.50
N ASP A 225 -4.23 -21.80 8.35
CA ASP A 225 -5.62 -22.07 8.02
C ASP A 225 -6.42 -20.75 8.09
N THR A 226 -6.78 -20.25 6.91
CA THR A 226 -7.54 -19.00 6.80
C THR A 226 -9.06 -19.19 6.74
N GLY A 227 -9.55 -20.44 6.73
CA GLY A 227 -10.94 -20.78 6.43
C GLY A 227 -11.35 -20.58 4.96
N TYR A 228 -10.44 -20.13 4.10
CA TYR A 228 -10.66 -20.00 2.65
C TYR A 228 -10.10 -21.16 1.84
N GLU A 229 -9.43 -22.12 2.45
CA GLU A 229 -8.57 -23.04 1.73
C GLU A 229 -9.35 -23.90 0.72
N LEU A 230 -8.74 -24.14 -0.45
CA LEU A 230 -9.23 -25.18 -1.35
C LEU A 230 -9.16 -26.54 -0.63
N PRO A 231 -10.18 -27.41 -0.74
CA PRO A 231 -10.17 -28.70 -0.03
C PRO A 231 -8.88 -29.52 -0.20
N PRO A 232 -8.30 -29.65 -1.42
CA PRO A 232 -7.02 -30.33 -1.60
C PRO A 232 -5.84 -29.76 -0.81
N SER A 233 -5.87 -28.49 -0.41
CA SER A 233 -4.81 -27.90 0.41
C SER A 233 -4.82 -28.39 1.86
N LEU A 234 -6.00 -28.74 2.37
CA LEU A 234 -6.16 -29.31 3.70
C LEU A 234 -5.70 -30.77 3.67
N ASP A 235 -6.17 -31.53 2.68
CA ASP A 235 -5.77 -32.93 2.49
C ASP A 235 -4.24 -33.06 2.32
N LEU A 236 -3.63 -32.17 1.53
CA LEU A 236 -2.18 -32.15 1.33
C LEU A 236 -1.41 -31.84 2.62
N TYR A 237 -1.96 -31.04 3.53
CA TYR A 237 -1.25 -30.71 4.77
C TYR A 237 -1.02 -31.96 5.62
N ASP A 238 -2.03 -32.82 5.73
CA ASP A 238 -1.92 -34.07 6.48
C ASP A 238 -0.95 -35.04 5.79
N GLU A 239 -1.06 -35.19 4.46
CA GLU A 239 -0.11 -36.01 3.67
C GLU A 239 1.34 -35.55 3.84
N VAL A 240 1.58 -34.23 3.73
CA VAL A 240 2.91 -33.64 3.90
C VAL A 240 3.42 -33.83 5.32
N LYS A 241 2.57 -33.64 6.32
CA LYS A 241 2.95 -33.83 7.72
C LYS A 241 3.43 -35.26 7.95
N ASP A 242 2.73 -36.27 7.44
CA ASP A 242 3.10 -37.67 7.58
C ASP A 242 4.39 -37.99 6.81
N PHE A 243 4.48 -37.55 5.56
CA PHE A 243 5.66 -37.74 4.70
C PHE A 243 6.96 -37.19 5.31
N TYR A 244 6.90 -36.02 5.94
CA TYR A 244 8.10 -35.43 6.56
C TYR A 244 8.34 -35.91 8.00
N HIS A 245 7.32 -36.37 8.74
CA HIS A 245 7.56 -37.01 10.04
C HIS A 245 8.28 -38.36 9.90
N GLU A 246 7.99 -39.11 8.83
CA GLU A 246 8.71 -40.37 8.54
C GLU A 246 10.22 -40.11 8.33
N LYS A 247 10.58 -39.00 7.68
CA LYS A 247 11.96 -38.60 7.39
C LYS A 247 12.64 -37.87 8.55
N TYR A 248 11.90 -37.05 9.27
CA TYR A 248 12.39 -36.14 10.31
C TYR A 248 11.44 -36.17 11.54
N PRO A 249 11.56 -37.18 12.42
CA PRO A 249 10.63 -37.37 13.54
C PRO A 249 10.52 -36.21 14.54
N ASN A 250 11.56 -35.37 14.63
CA ASN A 250 11.59 -34.19 15.52
C ASN A 250 10.99 -32.93 14.89
N LEU A 251 10.61 -32.96 13.60
CA LEU A 251 10.11 -31.79 12.89
C LEU A 251 8.70 -31.44 13.37
N ARG A 252 8.54 -30.24 13.92
CA ARG A 252 7.26 -29.83 14.50
C ARG A 252 6.38 -29.13 13.49
N PHE A 253 5.13 -29.58 13.38
CA PHE A 253 4.10 -28.99 12.56
C PHE A 253 3.07 -28.26 13.43
N TYR A 254 2.72 -27.04 13.05
CA TYR A 254 1.68 -26.25 13.69
C TYR A 254 0.70 -25.69 12.67
N VAL A 255 -0.53 -25.47 13.13
CA VAL A 255 -1.57 -24.78 12.36
C VAL A 255 -1.88 -23.46 13.07
N SER A 256 -1.72 -22.34 12.36
CA SER A 256 -2.20 -21.04 12.84
C SER A 256 -3.62 -20.81 12.31
N LYS A 257 -4.59 -20.67 13.22
CA LYS A 257 -5.99 -20.39 12.89
C LYS A 257 -6.50 -19.20 13.71
N ASN A 258 -7.38 -18.39 13.12
CA ASN A 258 -8.03 -17.30 13.86
C ASN A 258 -9.01 -17.87 14.91
N HIS A 259 -9.20 -17.15 16.03
CA HIS A 259 -10.13 -17.54 17.09
C HIS A 259 -11.61 -17.54 16.65
N GLN A 260 -11.96 -16.79 15.58
CA GLN A 260 -13.31 -16.80 14.97
C GLN A 260 -13.31 -17.45 13.60
N GLU A 261 -14.47 -18.01 13.26
CA GLU A 261 -14.75 -18.52 11.93
C GLU A 261 -14.84 -17.37 10.91
N LEU A 262 -14.33 -17.64 9.71
CA LEU A 262 -14.17 -16.66 8.65
C LEU A 262 -15.48 -15.90 8.31
N MET A 263 -16.60 -16.62 8.27
CA MET A 263 -17.88 -16.06 7.86
C MET A 263 -18.39 -14.97 8.81
N LEU A 264 -17.99 -14.99 10.08
CA LEU A 264 -18.29 -13.90 11.02
C LEU A 264 -17.68 -12.57 10.53
N TYR A 265 -16.44 -12.62 10.03
CA TYR A 265 -15.79 -11.42 9.50
C TYR A 265 -16.44 -10.93 8.21
N TRP A 266 -16.93 -11.84 7.36
CA TRP A 266 -17.73 -11.46 6.19
C TRP A 266 -19.01 -10.74 6.58
N ASP A 267 -19.72 -11.25 7.58
CA ASP A 267 -20.98 -10.64 8.03
C ASP A 267 -20.73 -9.24 8.63
N ARG A 268 -19.63 -9.05 9.35
CA ARG A 268 -19.31 -7.79 10.03
C ARG A 268 -18.58 -6.76 9.16
N MET A 269 -17.78 -7.20 8.19
CA MET A 269 -16.90 -6.34 7.39
C MET A 269 -17.21 -6.37 5.90
N GLY A 270 -18.07 -7.27 5.42
CA GLY A 270 -18.30 -7.52 4.00
C GLY A 270 -17.15 -8.23 3.29
N ALA A 271 -17.44 -8.70 2.07
CA ALA A 271 -16.49 -9.42 1.21
C ALA A 271 -15.17 -8.66 1.03
N PRO A 272 -13.99 -9.23 1.30
CA PRO A 272 -12.72 -8.55 1.07
C PRO A 272 -12.58 -8.14 -0.39
N SER A 273 -11.79 -7.10 -0.66
CA SER A 273 -11.59 -6.57 -2.01
C SER A 273 -10.12 -6.27 -2.29
N ARG A 274 -9.80 -5.83 -3.52
CA ARG A 274 -8.45 -5.34 -3.87
C ARG A 274 -8.10 -4.03 -3.14
N VAL A 275 -9.11 -3.29 -2.69
CA VAL A 275 -8.93 -2.05 -1.94
C VAL A 275 -8.83 -2.35 -0.45
N LEU A 276 -9.77 -3.15 0.08
CA LEU A 276 -9.94 -3.51 1.49
C LEU A 276 -9.59 -4.99 1.70
N ARG A 277 -8.29 -5.29 1.68
CA ARG A 277 -7.76 -6.66 1.78
C ARG A 277 -7.55 -7.10 3.23
N TRP A 278 -8.58 -6.96 4.05
CA TRP A 278 -8.51 -7.26 5.49
C TRP A 278 -8.21 -8.74 5.77
N CYS A 279 -8.61 -9.66 4.89
CA CYS A 279 -8.51 -11.10 5.10
C CYS A 279 -7.08 -11.59 5.35
N CYS A 280 -6.06 -11.03 4.68
CA CYS A 280 -4.67 -11.43 4.94
C CYS A 280 -4.18 -10.98 6.32
N SER A 281 -4.59 -9.79 6.77
CA SER A 281 -4.20 -9.28 8.09
C SER A 281 -4.87 -10.09 9.20
N ILE A 282 -6.18 -10.35 9.07
CA ILE A 282 -7.00 -10.97 10.11
C ILE A 282 -6.86 -12.50 10.12
N MET A 283 -6.87 -13.16 8.97
CA MET A 283 -6.92 -14.63 8.90
C MET A 283 -5.55 -15.29 8.77
N LYS A 284 -4.51 -14.56 8.39
CA LYS A 284 -3.17 -15.13 8.18
C LYS A 284 -2.12 -14.51 9.10
N SER A 285 -1.98 -13.20 9.03
CA SER A 285 -0.92 -12.48 9.73
C SER A 285 -1.11 -12.48 11.25
N ALA A 286 -2.29 -12.12 11.74
CA ALA A 286 -2.52 -12.04 13.18
C ALA A 286 -2.46 -13.41 13.89
N PRO A 287 -3.09 -14.48 13.36
CA PRO A 287 -2.98 -15.83 13.93
C PRO A 287 -1.54 -16.37 13.95
N LEU A 288 -0.77 -16.13 12.88
CA LEU A 288 0.63 -16.54 12.82
C LEU A 288 1.44 -15.86 13.93
N ALA A 289 1.32 -14.54 14.10
CA ALA A 289 2.08 -13.83 15.12
C ALA A 289 1.72 -14.29 16.54
N ARG A 290 0.44 -14.57 16.80
CA ARG A 290 -0.03 -15.13 18.08
C ARG A 290 0.51 -16.52 18.34
N LEU A 291 0.43 -17.41 17.35
CA LEU A 291 1.00 -18.76 17.46
C LEU A 291 2.51 -18.71 17.75
N LEU A 292 3.25 -17.84 17.04
CA LEU A 292 4.68 -17.66 17.30
C LEU A 292 4.94 -17.21 18.74
N LYS A 293 4.15 -16.27 19.25
CA LYS A 293 4.24 -15.82 20.64
C LYS A 293 3.96 -16.96 21.62
N GLU A 294 2.94 -17.77 21.37
CA GLU A 294 2.57 -18.93 22.19
C GLU A 294 3.70 -19.97 22.25
N ILE A 295 4.19 -20.42 21.10
CA ILE A 295 5.24 -21.46 21.04
C ILE A 295 6.60 -20.96 21.54
N CYS A 296 6.80 -19.65 21.67
CA CYS A 296 8.02 -19.02 22.20
C CYS A 296 7.87 -18.50 23.65
N GLY A 297 6.82 -18.87 24.38
CA GLY A 297 6.70 -18.60 25.83
C GLY A 297 5.90 -17.35 26.23
N GLY A 298 5.18 -16.70 25.32
CA GLY A 298 4.05 -15.83 25.65
C GLY A 298 4.36 -14.39 26.11
N ASP A 299 5.59 -14.06 26.51
CA ASP A 299 5.89 -12.75 27.12
C ASP A 299 6.01 -11.59 26.13
N LYS A 300 6.60 -11.82 24.96
CA LYS A 300 6.83 -10.82 23.91
C LYS A 300 6.80 -11.47 22.52
N GLN A 301 6.65 -10.66 21.48
CA GLN A 301 6.72 -11.17 20.10
C GLN A 301 8.15 -11.67 19.80
N PRO A 302 8.33 -12.95 19.42
CA PRO A 302 9.65 -13.51 19.10
C PRO A 302 10.21 -12.92 17.81
N SER A 303 11.54 -12.92 17.70
CA SER A 303 12.21 -12.67 16.43
C SER A 303 12.31 -13.96 15.62
N ALA A 304 11.77 -13.97 14.40
CA ALA A 304 11.66 -15.17 13.60
C ALA A 304 12.27 -15.01 12.20
N ILE A 305 12.88 -16.08 11.70
CA ILE A 305 13.22 -16.22 10.29
C ILE A 305 12.17 -17.08 9.64
N LEU A 306 11.57 -16.56 8.58
CA LEU A 306 10.47 -17.20 7.88
C LEU A 306 10.89 -17.47 6.44
N PHE A 307 11.07 -18.75 6.12
CA PHE A 307 11.31 -19.22 4.77
C PHE A 307 9.98 -19.27 4.02
N ASP A 308 9.90 -18.57 2.88
CA ASP A 308 8.70 -18.53 2.03
C ASP A 308 8.98 -18.83 0.55
N GLY A 309 7.95 -19.38 -0.13
CA GLY A 309 7.98 -19.76 -1.54
C GLY A 309 7.58 -18.63 -2.49
N VAL A 310 8.13 -17.42 -2.31
CA VAL A 310 7.86 -16.27 -3.20
C VAL A 310 8.81 -16.28 -4.39
N ARG A 311 8.30 -16.02 -5.61
CA ARG A 311 9.10 -15.92 -6.84
C ARG A 311 8.85 -14.61 -7.59
N ASN A 312 9.87 -14.14 -8.31
CA ASN A 312 9.80 -12.89 -9.10
C ASN A 312 8.80 -12.98 -10.26
N GLU A 313 8.68 -14.14 -10.89
CA GLU A 313 7.81 -14.40 -12.04
C GLU A 313 6.31 -14.30 -11.71
N GLU A 314 5.91 -14.44 -10.44
CA GLU A 314 4.49 -14.55 -10.06
C GLU A 314 3.66 -13.28 -10.34
N SER A 315 4.28 -12.09 -10.39
CA SER A 315 3.61 -10.83 -10.75
C SER A 315 4.59 -9.68 -10.94
N VAL A 316 4.17 -8.64 -11.67
CA VAL A 316 4.91 -7.37 -11.82
C VAL A 316 5.33 -6.77 -10.47
N ASN A 317 4.46 -6.83 -9.46
CA ASN A 317 4.75 -6.33 -8.11
C ASN A 317 5.82 -7.14 -7.36
N ARG A 318 6.08 -8.39 -7.78
CA ARG A 318 7.08 -9.27 -7.17
C ARG A 318 8.41 -9.27 -7.90
N ALA A 319 8.46 -8.80 -9.15
CA ALA A 319 9.66 -8.82 -9.99
C ALA A 319 10.91 -8.17 -9.36
N ASN A 320 10.72 -7.14 -8.52
CA ASN A 320 11.81 -6.41 -7.87
C ASN A 320 11.98 -6.78 -6.38
N ARG A 321 11.41 -7.91 -5.92
CA ARG A 321 11.58 -8.32 -4.53
C ARG A 321 12.99 -8.83 -4.29
N SER A 322 13.56 -8.42 -3.16
CA SER A 322 14.83 -8.96 -2.67
C SER A 322 14.61 -10.32 -2.03
N ARG A 323 15.64 -11.17 -2.10
CA ARG A 323 15.65 -12.52 -1.50
C ARG A 323 15.51 -12.52 0.02
N ILE A 324 15.85 -11.40 0.66
CA ILE A 324 15.70 -11.16 2.10
C ILE A 324 14.82 -9.91 2.28
N GLY A 325 13.69 -10.07 2.96
CA GLY A 325 12.81 -8.98 3.37
C GLY A 325 12.87 -8.75 4.88
N LYS A 326 13.48 -7.65 5.32
CA LYS A 326 13.52 -7.27 6.75
C LYS A 326 12.29 -6.43 7.11
N ASN A 327 11.57 -6.80 8.17
CA ASN A 327 10.39 -6.07 8.69
C ASN A 327 9.30 -5.81 7.63
N ALA A 328 9.15 -6.70 6.64
CA ALA A 328 8.32 -6.44 5.46
C ALA A 328 6.80 -6.54 5.72
N LYS A 329 6.39 -7.23 6.78
CA LYS A 329 4.97 -7.47 7.13
C LYS A 329 4.67 -7.35 8.62
N HIS A 330 5.64 -7.68 9.47
CA HIS A 330 5.54 -7.66 10.93
C HIS A 330 6.86 -7.19 11.51
N ASN A 331 6.80 -6.51 12.66
CA ASN A 331 8.01 -6.24 13.43
C ASN A 331 8.63 -7.57 13.88
N ASN A 332 9.96 -7.67 13.85
CA ASN A 332 10.75 -8.83 14.30
C ASN A 332 10.69 -10.08 13.40
N ILE A 333 10.13 -10.01 12.18
CA ILE A 333 10.18 -11.12 11.21
C ILE A 333 11.11 -10.78 10.04
N ILE A 334 11.97 -11.72 9.69
CA ILE A 334 12.82 -11.69 8.49
C ILE A 334 12.30 -12.74 7.53
N ASN A 335 11.77 -12.29 6.38
CA ASN A 335 11.37 -13.17 5.29
C ASN A 335 12.59 -13.55 4.46
N VAL A 336 12.79 -14.84 4.23
CA VAL A 336 13.83 -15.39 3.37
C VAL A 336 13.12 -16.16 2.25
N SER A 337 13.43 -15.82 0.99
CA SER A 337 12.78 -16.41 -0.18
C SER A 337 13.80 -17.18 -1.03
N PRO A 338 14.16 -18.44 -0.67
CA PRO A 338 15.27 -19.15 -1.33
C PRO A 338 15.11 -19.31 -2.84
N ILE A 339 13.89 -19.55 -3.32
CA ILE A 339 13.61 -19.83 -4.74
C ILE A 339 13.18 -18.58 -5.53
N ILE A 340 13.54 -17.38 -5.09
CA ILE A 340 13.00 -16.13 -5.66
C ILE A 340 13.22 -15.97 -7.17
N SER A 341 14.31 -16.54 -7.69
CA SER A 341 14.72 -16.52 -9.10
C SER A 341 14.20 -17.72 -9.91
N TRP A 342 13.52 -18.67 -9.25
CA TRP A 342 12.99 -19.85 -9.91
C TRP A 342 11.76 -19.51 -10.76
N ASN A 343 11.63 -20.20 -11.88
CA ASN A 343 10.47 -20.13 -12.76
C ASN A 343 9.46 -21.25 -12.43
N ALA A 344 8.26 -21.16 -12.99
CA ALA A 344 7.19 -22.12 -12.71
C ALA A 344 7.56 -23.54 -13.14
N THR A 345 8.20 -23.71 -14.30
CA THR A 345 8.62 -25.00 -14.84
C THR A 345 9.68 -25.66 -13.94
N GLU A 346 10.69 -24.92 -13.50
CA GLU A 346 11.71 -25.37 -12.54
C GLU A 346 11.06 -25.92 -11.27
N THR A 347 10.04 -25.24 -10.76
CA THR A 347 9.30 -25.66 -9.56
C THR A 347 8.53 -26.97 -9.79
N TYR A 348 7.85 -27.12 -10.92
CA TYR A 348 7.12 -28.35 -11.25
C TYR A 348 8.06 -29.53 -11.51
N LEU A 349 9.13 -29.31 -12.28
CA LEU A 349 10.11 -30.35 -12.57
C LEU A 349 10.75 -30.87 -11.27
N TYR A 350 11.11 -29.97 -10.35
CA TYR A 350 11.66 -30.36 -9.06
C TYR A 350 10.71 -31.27 -8.28
N ILE A 351 9.44 -30.89 -8.14
CA ILE A 351 8.43 -31.68 -7.41
C ILE A 351 8.24 -33.05 -8.06
N LEU A 352 8.01 -33.08 -9.37
CA LEU A 352 7.68 -34.31 -10.10
C LEU A 352 8.86 -35.29 -10.11
N LEU A 353 10.07 -34.81 -10.35
CA LEU A 353 11.26 -35.66 -10.47
C LEU A 353 11.80 -36.13 -9.11
N LYS A 354 11.50 -35.41 -8.03
CA LYS A 354 11.82 -35.83 -6.65
C LYS A 354 10.70 -36.64 -5.99
N GLY A 355 9.55 -36.81 -6.66
CA GLY A 355 8.40 -37.54 -6.12
C GLY A 355 7.84 -36.90 -4.85
N LEU A 356 7.77 -35.57 -4.79
CA LEU A 356 7.24 -34.86 -3.63
C LEU A 356 5.71 -34.80 -3.66
N PRO A 357 5.02 -34.93 -2.51
CA PRO A 357 3.58 -34.67 -2.41
C PRO A 357 3.25 -33.27 -2.93
N PHE A 358 2.24 -33.12 -3.79
CA PHE A 358 1.82 -31.80 -4.25
C PHE A 358 0.31 -31.74 -4.53
N ASN A 359 -0.20 -30.52 -4.49
CA ASN A 359 -1.63 -30.28 -4.46
C ASN A 359 -2.36 -30.72 -5.75
N SER A 360 -3.35 -31.60 -5.62
CA SER A 360 -4.14 -32.12 -6.74
C SER A 360 -4.90 -31.03 -7.51
N ALA A 361 -5.15 -29.85 -6.92
CA ALA A 361 -5.71 -28.72 -7.65
C ALA A 361 -4.81 -28.25 -8.82
N TYR A 362 -3.48 -28.43 -8.74
CA TYR A 362 -2.62 -28.15 -9.89
C TYR A 362 -2.89 -29.09 -11.07
N ARG A 363 -3.36 -30.31 -10.81
CA ARG A 363 -3.72 -31.30 -11.84
C ARG A 363 -5.00 -30.92 -12.59
N LEU A 364 -5.87 -30.13 -11.96
CA LEU A 364 -7.08 -29.54 -12.56
C LEU A 364 -6.83 -28.22 -13.31
N GLY A 365 -5.57 -27.76 -13.41
CA GLY A 365 -5.22 -26.55 -14.16
C GLY A 365 -5.21 -25.25 -13.34
N PHE A 366 -5.22 -25.31 -12.01
CA PHE A 366 -4.97 -24.12 -11.20
C PHE A 366 -3.52 -23.65 -11.39
N SER A 367 -3.31 -22.37 -11.71
CA SER A 367 -1.95 -21.80 -11.79
C SER A 367 -1.37 -21.44 -10.43
N ARG A 368 -2.25 -21.14 -9.46
CA ARG A 368 -1.93 -20.89 -8.05
C ARG A 368 -3.02 -21.48 -7.18
N VAL A 369 -2.59 -22.15 -6.12
CA VAL A 369 -3.46 -22.70 -5.09
C VAL A 369 -3.41 -21.80 -3.86
N GLY A 370 -4.56 -21.60 -3.23
CA GLY A 370 -4.77 -20.77 -2.05
C GLY A 370 -6.25 -20.73 -1.73
N CYS A 371 -6.79 -19.53 -1.52
CA CYS A 371 -8.21 -19.33 -1.23
C CYS A 371 -9.13 -19.79 -2.38
N VAL A 372 -10.22 -20.49 -2.06
CA VAL A 372 -11.30 -20.90 -2.98
C VAL A 372 -11.94 -19.71 -3.70
N ILE A 373 -11.98 -18.55 -3.04
CA ILE A 373 -12.39 -17.27 -3.62
C ILE A 373 -11.45 -16.16 -3.16
N CYS A 374 -10.95 -15.35 -4.10
CA CYS A 374 -10.00 -14.28 -3.79
C CYS A 374 -10.26 -13.04 -4.67
N PRO A 375 -10.12 -11.81 -4.15
CA PRO A 375 -10.16 -10.63 -5.01
C PRO A 375 -9.07 -10.61 -6.09
N TYR A 376 -8.05 -11.45 -5.96
CA TYR A 376 -6.93 -11.58 -6.91
C TYR A 376 -6.92 -12.90 -7.68
N SER A 377 -7.94 -13.77 -7.53
CA SER A 377 -8.06 -14.96 -8.40
C SER A 377 -8.41 -14.56 -9.83
N SER A 378 -7.92 -15.36 -10.76
CA SER A 378 -8.31 -15.27 -12.17
C SER A 378 -9.72 -15.83 -12.33
N LYS A 379 -10.40 -15.41 -13.41
CA LYS A 379 -11.69 -15.99 -13.78
C LYS A 379 -11.59 -17.51 -14.01
N TRP A 380 -10.46 -17.97 -14.55
CA TRP A 380 -10.20 -19.39 -14.74
C TRP A 380 -10.18 -20.19 -13.44
N SER A 381 -9.42 -19.73 -12.42
CA SER A 381 -9.42 -20.42 -11.12
C SER A 381 -10.80 -20.40 -10.45
N GLU A 382 -11.55 -19.32 -10.63
CA GLU A 382 -12.94 -19.22 -10.18
C GLU A 382 -13.87 -20.18 -10.92
N ASN A 383 -13.66 -20.42 -12.21
CA ASN A 383 -14.42 -21.39 -13.00
C ASN A 383 -14.18 -22.82 -12.56
N ILE A 384 -12.91 -23.18 -12.33
CA ILE A 384 -12.58 -24.52 -11.80
C ILE A 384 -13.19 -24.66 -10.40
N ALA A 385 -12.99 -23.67 -9.53
CA ALA A 385 -13.52 -23.71 -8.16
C ALA A 385 -15.06 -23.81 -8.11
N SER A 386 -15.78 -23.10 -8.99
CA SER A 386 -17.26 -23.13 -9.00
C SER A 386 -17.86 -24.45 -9.46
N LYS A 387 -17.14 -25.19 -10.33
CA LYS A 387 -17.59 -26.48 -10.85
C LYS A 387 -17.11 -27.66 -10.01
N VAL A 388 -15.86 -27.63 -9.56
CA VAL A 388 -15.22 -28.75 -8.83
C VAL A 388 -15.48 -28.66 -7.33
N TYR A 389 -15.52 -27.46 -6.76
CA TYR A 389 -15.72 -27.24 -5.31
C TYR A 389 -16.93 -26.33 -5.02
N PRO A 390 -18.14 -26.64 -5.52
CA PRO A 390 -19.32 -25.79 -5.36
C PRO A 390 -19.65 -25.56 -3.88
N ASN A 391 -19.58 -26.60 -3.05
CA ASN A 391 -19.90 -26.50 -1.63
C ASN A 391 -18.95 -25.55 -0.87
N SER A 392 -17.69 -25.43 -1.31
CA SER A 392 -16.70 -24.55 -0.70
C SER A 392 -16.86 -23.09 -1.15
N ILE A 393 -17.24 -22.83 -2.40
CA ILE A 393 -17.32 -21.46 -2.92
C ILE A 393 -18.69 -20.80 -2.71
N GLN A 394 -19.79 -21.57 -2.71
CA GLN A 394 -21.15 -21.05 -2.67
C GLN A 394 -21.48 -20.18 -1.44
N PRO A 395 -21.01 -20.48 -0.22
CA PRO A 395 -21.26 -19.61 0.94
C PRO A 395 -20.81 -18.17 0.72
N PHE A 396 -19.68 -17.97 0.04
CA PHE A 396 -19.15 -16.65 -0.27
C PHE A 396 -19.94 -15.95 -1.37
N ILE A 397 -20.31 -16.67 -2.44
CA ILE A 397 -21.13 -16.12 -3.53
C ILE A 397 -22.49 -15.68 -2.98
N ASN A 398 -23.10 -16.50 -2.11
CA ASN A 398 -24.36 -16.20 -1.46
C ASN A 398 -24.25 -14.99 -0.53
N SER A 399 -23.18 -14.88 0.25
CA SER A 399 -22.93 -13.70 1.09
C SER A 399 -22.84 -12.41 0.26
N ILE A 400 -22.13 -12.43 -0.88
CA ILE A 400 -22.07 -11.29 -1.81
C ILE A 400 -23.46 -10.97 -2.36
N ARG A 401 -24.20 -11.97 -2.83
CA ARG A 401 -25.54 -11.81 -3.39
C ARG A 401 -26.50 -11.19 -2.38
N LEU A 402 -26.60 -11.77 -1.18
CA LEU A 402 -27.47 -11.28 -0.10
C LEU A 402 -27.13 -9.83 0.30
N SER A 403 -25.85 -9.49 0.38
CA SER A 403 -25.38 -8.12 0.64
C SER A 403 -25.86 -7.13 -0.43
N LEU A 404 -25.81 -7.52 -1.71
CA LEU A 404 -26.26 -6.70 -2.84
C LEU A 404 -27.79 -6.58 -2.92
N GLU A 405 -28.52 -7.65 -2.62
CA GLU A 405 -29.99 -7.67 -2.55
C GLU A 405 -30.50 -6.72 -1.46
N LYS A 406 -29.95 -6.83 -0.24
CA LYS A 406 -30.25 -5.91 0.87
C LYS A 406 -29.97 -4.45 0.49
N SER A 407 -28.91 -4.22 -0.28
CA SER A 407 -28.50 -2.89 -0.74
C SER A 407 -29.28 -2.39 -1.97
N LYS A 408 -30.27 -3.15 -2.46
CA LYS A 408 -31.11 -2.84 -3.64
C LYS A 408 -30.30 -2.55 -4.91
N VAL A 409 -29.21 -3.30 -5.12
CA VAL A 409 -28.40 -3.20 -6.34
C VAL A 409 -29.07 -3.99 -7.47
N HIS A 410 -29.22 -3.38 -8.66
CA HIS A 410 -29.74 -4.07 -9.84
C HIS A 410 -28.63 -4.81 -10.61
N GLY A 411 -28.98 -5.89 -11.32
CA GLY A 411 -28.03 -6.64 -12.15
C GLY A 411 -27.00 -7.45 -11.37
N ILE A 412 -27.41 -8.06 -10.24
CA ILE A 412 -26.53 -8.72 -9.27
C ILE A 412 -25.68 -9.83 -9.90
N ASP A 413 -26.25 -10.70 -10.73
CA ASP A 413 -25.48 -11.78 -11.33
C ASP A 413 -24.40 -11.25 -12.28
N ASN A 414 -24.70 -10.20 -13.06
CA ASN A 414 -23.70 -9.53 -13.89
C ASN A 414 -22.62 -8.82 -13.04
N TYR A 415 -23.01 -8.23 -11.90
CA TYR A 415 -22.08 -7.61 -10.96
C TYR A 415 -21.08 -8.63 -10.38
N ILE A 416 -21.57 -9.82 -9.99
CA ILE A 416 -20.74 -10.91 -9.48
C ILE A 416 -19.87 -11.47 -10.61
N LYS A 417 -20.44 -11.73 -11.79
CA LYS A 417 -19.75 -12.24 -12.99
C LYS A 417 -18.57 -11.36 -13.40
N LEU A 418 -18.79 -10.04 -13.44
CA LEU A 418 -17.75 -9.07 -13.76
C LEU A 418 -16.75 -8.86 -12.62
N GLY A 419 -16.96 -9.48 -11.46
CA GLY A 419 -16.09 -9.37 -10.29
C GLY A 419 -16.09 -7.99 -9.66
N LYS A 420 -17.19 -7.22 -9.78
CA LYS A 420 -17.27 -5.84 -9.28
C LYS A 420 -17.17 -5.73 -7.76
N TRP A 421 -17.56 -6.77 -7.03
CA TRP A 421 -17.36 -6.87 -5.59
C TRP A 421 -15.87 -6.79 -5.20
N LYS A 422 -14.95 -7.18 -6.09
CA LYS A 422 -13.49 -7.12 -5.88
C LYS A 422 -12.96 -5.68 -5.89
N GLU A 423 -13.77 -4.70 -6.28
CA GLU A 423 -13.42 -3.26 -6.37
C GLU A 423 -13.97 -2.43 -5.20
N ARG A 424 -14.76 -3.02 -4.30
CA ARG A 424 -15.39 -2.34 -3.16
C ARG A 424 -14.37 -1.57 -2.30
N ALA A 425 -14.64 -0.30 -2.01
CA ALA A 425 -13.75 0.58 -1.22
C ALA A 425 -14.33 1.02 0.14
N GLY A 426 -15.54 0.58 0.50
CA GLY A 426 -16.19 0.96 1.77
C GLY A 426 -17.40 0.11 2.11
N GLY A 427 -18.20 0.56 3.06
CA GLY A 427 -19.31 -0.17 3.67
C GLY A 427 -20.67 0.00 3.02
N ARG A 428 -20.77 0.55 1.80
CA ARG A 428 -22.08 0.81 1.15
C ARG A 428 -23.00 -0.41 1.08
N THR A 429 -22.42 -1.61 1.01
CA THR A 429 -23.17 -2.87 0.98
C THR A 429 -23.03 -3.70 2.27
N VAL A 430 -22.44 -3.12 3.33
CA VAL A 430 -22.18 -3.79 4.60
C VAL A 430 -23.12 -3.24 5.65
N GLU A 431 -23.85 -4.14 6.30
CA GLU A 431 -24.78 -3.76 7.36
C GLU A 431 -24.02 -3.48 8.66
N CYS A 432 -24.14 -2.26 9.20
CA CYS A 432 -23.52 -1.88 10.47
C CYS A 432 -24.45 -0.96 11.27
N HIS A 433 -24.80 -1.39 12.49
CA HIS A 433 -25.66 -0.62 13.41
C HIS A 433 -24.88 0.28 14.38
N SER A 434 -23.55 0.11 14.44
CA SER A 434 -22.65 0.99 15.18
C SER A 434 -22.27 2.15 14.28
N ASP A 435 -22.27 3.37 14.80
CA ASP A 435 -21.93 4.56 14.03
C ASP A 435 -21.19 5.59 14.88
N ILE A 436 -20.41 6.46 14.23
CA ILE A 436 -19.73 7.58 14.86
C ILE A 436 -19.79 8.81 13.97
N SER A 437 -20.19 9.93 14.56
CA SER A 437 -20.14 11.25 13.95
C SER A 437 -19.20 12.15 14.73
N PHE A 438 -18.40 12.93 14.00
CA PHE A 438 -17.52 13.94 14.56
C PHE A 438 -18.15 15.31 14.33
N ILE A 439 -18.23 16.12 15.38
CA ILE A 439 -18.78 17.46 15.35
C ILE A 439 -17.62 18.37 15.76
N GLU A 440 -16.98 19.02 14.79
CA GLU A 440 -15.85 19.93 15.05
C GLU A 440 -16.37 21.38 15.05
N GLU A 441 -16.40 22.00 16.24
CA GLU A 441 -16.62 23.44 16.42
C GLU A 441 -15.38 24.05 17.12
N GLY A 442 -14.35 24.40 16.36
CA GLY A 442 -13.25 25.25 16.84
C GLY A 442 -12.25 24.58 17.82
N GLN A 443 -12.26 25.00 19.09
CA GLN A 443 -11.19 24.72 20.08
C GLN A 443 -11.27 23.33 20.73
N ASP A 444 -12.47 22.75 20.78
CA ASP A 444 -12.77 21.50 21.48
C ASP A 444 -13.25 20.43 20.51
N PHE A 445 -12.84 19.18 20.75
CA PHE A 445 -13.25 18.04 19.94
C PHE A 445 -14.53 17.43 20.51
N LYS A 446 -15.53 17.21 19.66
CA LYS A 446 -16.76 16.50 20.02
C LYS A 446 -17.08 15.36 19.07
N ALA A 447 -17.56 14.25 19.63
CA ALA A 447 -18.02 13.10 18.85
C ALA A 447 -19.25 12.47 19.49
N THR A 448 -20.13 11.92 18.65
CA THR A 448 -21.26 11.10 19.08
C THR A 448 -21.06 9.69 18.56
N ILE A 449 -21.11 8.71 19.45
CA ILE A 449 -21.07 7.28 19.09
C ILE A 449 -22.44 6.68 19.37
N SER A 450 -22.95 5.87 18.44
CA SER A 450 -24.11 5.00 18.67
C SER A 450 -23.70 3.53 18.61
N ASN A 451 -24.26 2.74 19.52
CA ASN A 451 -23.99 1.31 19.68
C ASN A 451 -22.48 0.97 19.70
N PRO A 452 -21.68 1.57 20.62
CA PRO A 452 -20.28 1.19 20.77
C PRO A 452 -20.15 -0.30 21.05
N ARG A 453 -19.14 -0.94 20.46
CA ARG A 453 -18.89 -2.38 20.62
C ARG A 453 -17.90 -2.67 21.75
N GLU A 454 -17.11 -1.67 22.11
CA GLU A 454 -16.10 -1.74 23.16
C GLU A 454 -16.15 -0.50 24.04
N ASP A 455 -15.57 -0.62 25.23
CA ASP A 455 -15.48 0.48 26.18
C ASP A 455 -14.57 1.61 25.66
N ILE A 456 -15.12 2.83 25.64
CA ILE A 456 -14.45 4.04 25.13
C ILE A 456 -13.26 4.41 26.02
N LEU A 457 -13.42 4.31 27.35
CA LEU A 457 -12.38 4.66 28.31
C LEU A 457 -11.16 3.75 28.19
N THR A 458 -11.38 2.46 27.97
CA THR A 458 -10.33 1.48 27.73
C THR A 458 -9.48 1.89 26.54
N TRP A 459 -10.09 2.28 25.42
CA TRP A 459 -9.35 2.74 24.23
C TRP A 459 -8.67 4.10 24.42
N PHE A 460 -9.25 5.01 25.22
CA PHE A 460 -8.56 6.25 25.62
C PHE A 460 -7.25 5.95 26.37
N GLY A 461 -7.18 4.85 27.11
CA GLY A 461 -5.97 4.40 27.81
C GLY A 461 -4.80 4.10 26.87
N VAL A 462 -5.03 3.92 25.56
CA VAL A 462 -3.94 3.84 24.57
C VAL A 462 -3.22 5.18 24.44
N LEU A 463 -3.95 6.30 24.49
CA LEU A 463 -3.41 7.65 24.26
C LEU A 463 -2.51 8.13 25.40
N GLY A 464 -2.75 7.67 26.63
CA GLY A 464 -2.01 8.13 27.80
C GLY A 464 -2.62 7.70 29.13
N GLU A 465 -2.00 8.14 30.22
CA GLU A 465 -2.51 7.94 31.58
C GLU A 465 -3.80 8.74 31.78
N ILE A 466 -4.82 8.09 32.35
CA ILE A 466 -6.12 8.70 32.64
C ILE A 466 -6.32 8.78 34.14
N GLN A 467 -6.77 9.93 34.62
CA GLN A 467 -7.26 10.13 35.98
C GLN A 467 -8.63 10.80 35.92
N GLY A 468 -9.62 10.27 36.64
CA GLY A 468 -10.97 10.81 36.63
C GLY A 468 -11.90 9.97 37.46
N ASN A 469 -13.14 10.44 37.57
CA ASN A 469 -14.17 9.78 38.37
C ASN A 469 -15.45 9.61 37.55
N PHE A 470 -16.21 8.57 37.89
CA PHE A 470 -17.58 8.39 37.41
C PHE A 470 -18.53 9.19 38.29
N GLU A 471 -19.40 9.96 37.66
CA GLU A 471 -20.50 10.68 38.32
C GLU A 471 -21.81 10.38 37.56
N ASN A 472 -22.69 9.60 38.19
CA ASN A 472 -23.95 9.13 37.60
C ASN A 472 -23.75 8.56 36.17
N ASP A 473 -24.14 9.32 35.15
CA ASP A 473 -24.18 8.91 33.75
C ASP A 473 -22.99 9.44 32.92
N PHE A 474 -21.97 10.05 33.55
CA PHE A 474 -20.78 10.52 32.82
C PHE A 474 -19.47 10.23 33.57
N PHE A 475 -18.39 10.12 32.79
CA PHE A 475 -17.02 10.11 33.28
C PHE A 475 -16.36 11.44 32.91
N SER A 476 -15.80 12.13 33.91
CA SER A 476 -14.99 13.32 33.71
C SER A 476 -13.56 13.06 34.19
N GLY A 477 -12.57 13.41 33.36
CA GLY A 477 -11.19 13.13 33.70
C GLY A 477 -10.16 13.95 32.91
N THR A 478 -8.91 13.70 33.25
CA THR A 478 -7.72 14.22 32.60
C THR A 478 -6.99 13.08 31.89
N LEU A 479 -6.54 13.34 30.66
CA LEU A 479 -5.72 12.46 29.84
C LEU A 479 -4.34 13.11 29.68
N LYS A 480 -3.29 12.38 30.07
CA LYS A 480 -1.90 12.76 29.84
C LYS A 480 -1.42 12.25 28.49
N TYR A 481 -1.71 13.01 27.43
CA TYR A 481 -1.24 12.71 26.09
C TYR A 481 0.19 13.23 25.90
N ARG A 482 1.16 12.31 25.86
CA ARG A 482 2.61 12.64 25.80
C ARG A 482 3.02 13.57 26.96
N LYS A 483 3.22 14.86 26.68
CA LYS A 483 3.59 15.91 27.67
C LYS A 483 2.42 16.85 27.99
N LYS A 484 1.27 16.71 27.31
CA LYS A 484 0.10 17.58 27.43
C LYS A 484 -0.94 16.92 28.33
N MET A 485 -1.52 17.72 29.23
CA MET A 485 -2.68 17.32 30.03
C MET A 485 -3.93 17.88 29.35
N VAL A 486 -4.93 17.04 29.12
CA VAL A 486 -6.15 17.38 28.39
C VAL A 486 -7.35 16.93 29.20
N ASN A 487 -8.35 17.80 29.37
CA ASN A 487 -9.60 17.43 30.03
C ASN A 487 -10.55 16.80 29.03
N PHE A 488 -11.24 15.75 29.45
CA PHE A 488 -12.27 15.13 28.63
C PHE A 488 -13.46 14.67 29.48
N LYS A 489 -14.60 14.55 28.82
CA LYS A 489 -15.85 14.07 29.38
C LYS A 489 -16.49 13.05 28.42
N ILE A 490 -16.98 11.95 28.97
CA ILE A 490 -17.77 10.96 28.24
C ILE A 490 -19.12 10.85 28.94
N THR A 491 -20.18 11.18 28.23
CA THR A 491 -21.56 11.07 28.72
C THR A 491 -22.21 9.86 28.08
N TYR A 492 -22.71 8.95 28.92
CA TYR A 492 -23.39 7.73 28.51
C TYR A 492 -24.91 7.97 28.55
N GLY A 493 -25.51 8.18 27.38
CA GLY A 493 -26.94 8.47 27.25
C GLY A 493 -27.82 7.22 27.13
N SER A 494 -29.13 7.45 27.13
CA SER A 494 -30.13 6.42 26.82
C SER A 494 -29.97 5.85 25.41
N GLN A 495 -30.37 4.60 25.17
CA GLN A 495 -30.32 3.92 23.87
C GLN A 495 -28.90 3.67 23.32
N ASN A 496 -27.91 3.49 24.20
CA ASN A 496 -26.53 3.13 23.83
C ASN A 496 -25.84 4.20 22.96
N ILE A 497 -26.14 5.47 23.24
CA ILE A 497 -25.49 6.63 22.64
C ILE A 497 -24.48 7.20 23.63
N SER A 498 -23.27 7.52 23.17
CA SER A 498 -22.23 8.15 23.99
C SER A 498 -21.77 9.44 23.34
N ILE A 499 -21.65 10.50 24.14
CA ILE A 499 -21.15 11.81 23.71
C ILE A 499 -19.77 12.00 24.34
N ILE A 500 -18.78 12.33 23.51
CA ILE A 500 -17.40 12.52 23.90
C ILE A 500 -17.04 13.98 23.66
N GLU A 501 -16.50 14.64 24.68
CA GLU A 501 -16.02 16.01 24.64
C GLU A 501 -14.57 16.03 25.13
N VAL A 502 -13.66 16.60 24.35
CA VAL A 502 -12.24 16.74 24.71
C VAL A 502 -11.84 18.20 24.56
N ASN A 503 -11.47 18.83 25.67
CA ASN A 503 -11.25 20.26 25.73
C ASN A 503 -9.78 20.62 25.46
N GLY A 504 -9.53 21.77 24.85
CA GLY A 504 -8.16 22.27 24.64
C GLY A 504 -7.41 21.50 23.55
N THR A 505 -8.12 21.11 22.48
CA THR A 505 -7.52 20.44 21.32
C THR A 505 -6.79 21.38 20.36
N GLU A 506 -6.83 22.71 20.56
CA GLU A 506 -5.98 23.76 19.95
C GLU A 506 -5.36 23.43 18.58
N ASN A 507 -6.16 23.05 17.57
CA ASN A 507 -5.67 22.68 16.22
C ASN A 507 -4.49 21.66 16.22
N ASP A 508 -4.43 20.76 17.22
CA ASP A 508 -3.51 19.64 17.28
C ASP A 508 -4.08 18.49 16.45
N VAL A 509 -3.87 18.60 15.14
CA VAL A 509 -4.37 17.65 14.13
C VAL A 509 -3.90 16.22 14.43
N VAL A 510 -2.69 16.05 14.97
CA VAL A 510 -2.14 14.73 15.32
C VAL A 510 -2.95 14.12 16.46
N PHE A 511 -3.17 14.87 17.53
CA PHE A 511 -3.95 14.40 18.67
C PHE A 511 -5.41 14.15 18.30
N MET A 512 -6.04 15.03 17.51
CA MET A 512 -7.40 14.82 17.00
C MET A 512 -7.49 13.55 16.16
N SER A 513 -6.53 13.29 15.28
CA SER A 513 -6.48 12.05 14.49
C SER A 513 -6.35 10.82 15.39
N HIS A 514 -5.53 10.87 16.44
CA HIS A 514 -5.42 9.78 17.41
C HIS A 514 -6.70 9.56 18.22
N ILE A 515 -7.39 10.63 18.64
CA ILE A 515 -8.71 10.54 19.28
C ILE A 515 -9.71 9.85 18.34
N LYS A 516 -9.81 10.31 17.08
CA LYS A 516 -10.69 9.68 16.07
C LYS A 516 -10.40 8.19 15.93
N ARG A 517 -9.13 7.80 15.88
CA ARG A 517 -8.70 6.39 15.74
C ARG A 517 -9.05 5.50 16.94
N VAL A 518 -8.89 6.00 18.18
CA VAL A 518 -9.33 5.23 19.37
C VAL A 518 -10.85 5.13 19.46
N LEU A 519 -11.57 6.18 19.04
CA LEU A 519 -13.03 6.14 18.96
C LEU A 519 -13.51 5.17 17.87
N TYR A 520 -12.88 5.15 16.69
CA TYR A 520 -13.17 4.13 15.66
C TYR A 520 -12.96 2.71 16.17
N LYS A 521 -11.96 2.47 17.03
CA LYS A 521 -11.77 1.18 17.68
C LYS A 521 -12.93 0.85 18.62
N ALA A 522 -13.30 1.78 19.50
CA ALA A 522 -14.41 1.60 20.43
C ALA A 522 -15.74 1.32 19.70
N THR A 523 -16.01 2.03 18.60
CA THR A 523 -17.24 1.88 17.82
C THR A 523 -17.28 0.58 17.01
N TYR A 524 -16.19 0.22 16.32
CA TYR A 524 -16.23 -0.80 15.27
C TYR A 524 -15.47 -2.08 15.59
N CYS A 525 -14.93 -2.26 16.79
CA CYS A 525 -14.19 -3.47 17.16
C CYS A 525 -14.98 -4.75 16.85
N ILE A 526 -14.28 -5.75 16.34
CA ILE A 526 -14.78 -7.11 16.11
C ILE A 526 -13.75 -8.15 16.58
N HIS A 527 -12.86 -7.72 17.47
CA HIS A 527 -11.77 -8.53 18.00
C HIS A 527 -10.86 -9.15 16.94
N CYS A 528 -10.57 -8.46 15.83
CA CYS A 528 -9.80 -9.06 14.73
C CYS A 528 -8.29 -9.28 15.00
N GLU A 529 -7.82 -9.02 16.22
CA GLU A 529 -6.45 -9.27 16.73
C GLU A 529 -5.30 -8.49 16.05
N VAL A 530 -5.55 -7.80 14.93
CA VAL A 530 -4.49 -7.08 14.20
C VAL A 530 -3.80 -6.04 15.07
N CYS A 531 -4.54 -5.23 15.82
CA CYS A 531 -3.95 -4.22 16.71
C CYS A 531 -3.16 -4.80 17.89
N GLU A 532 -3.52 -6.00 18.36
CA GLU A 532 -2.80 -6.70 19.41
C GLU A 532 -1.41 -7.12 18.94
N VAL A 533 -1.30 -7.60 17.69
CA VAL A 533 -0.03 -7.99 17.06
C VAL A 533 0.90 -6.81 16.81
N GLU A 534 0.33 -5.63 16.55
CA GLU A 534 1.13 -4.39 16.41
C GLU A 534 1.69 -3.88 17.76
N CYS A 535 1.25 -4.41 18.90
CA CYS A 535 1.70 -3.98 20.22
C CYS A 535 3.09 -4.56 20.55
N PRO A 536 4.16 -3.74 20.59
CA PRO A 536 5.52 -4.24 20.76
C PRO A 536 5.80 -4.79 22.16
N THR A 537 5.03 -4.37 23.17
CA THR A 537 5.19 -4.79 24.58
C THR A 537 4.19 -5.87 24.99
N GLY A 538 3.26 -6.26 24.09
CA GLY A 538 2.20 -7.21 24.42
C GLY A 538 1.20 -6.71 25.46
N ALA A 539 1.08 -5.39 25.64
CA ALA A 539 0.19 -4.76 26.62
C ALA A 539 -1.29 -4.81 26.23
N LEU A 540 -1.60 -4.93 24.94
CA LEU A 540 -2.97 -4.98 24.42
C LEU A 540 -3.40 -6.44 24.24
N SER A 541 -4.58 -6.78 24.76
CA SER A 541 -5.31 -8.01 24.45
C SER A 541 -6.68 -7.62 23.96
N VAL A 542 -7.16 -8.19 22.85
CA VAL A 542 -8.50 -7.87 22.32
C VAL A 542 -9.51 -8.98 22.46
N VAL A 543 -9.10 -10.21 22.80
CA VAL A 543 -10.01 -11.36 22.99
C VAL A 543 -10.04 -11.78 24.46
N PRO A 544 -11.21 -12.11 25.05
CA PRO A 544 -12.56 -11.95 24.50
C PRO A 544 -13.09 -10.51 24.56
N THR A 545 -12.44 -9.65 25.34
CA THR A 545 -12.74 -8.22 25.47
C THR A 545 -11.45 -7.43 25.43
N VAL A 546 -11.53 -6.15 25.03
CA VAL A 546 -10.34 -5.29 24.99
C VAL A 546 -9.83 -5.02 26.40
N LYS A 547 -8.54 -5.27 26.63
CA LYS A 547 -7.83 -5.00 27.87
C LYS A 547 -6.44 -4.42 27.58
N ILE A 548 -6.03 -3.45 28.39
CA ILE A 548 -4.71 -2.83 28.31
C ILE A 548 -4.01 -3.01 29.67
N ASP A 549 -2.89 -3.73 29.66
CA ASP A 549 -1.98 -3.83 30.80
C ASP A 549 -1.21 -2.51 30.95
N LYS A 550 -1.59 -1.72 31.96
CA LYS A 550 -0.99 -0.41 32.24
C LYS A 550 0.49 -0.49 32.59
N ASN A 551 0.96 -1.62 33.14
CA ASN A 551 2.37 -1.79 33.51
C ASN A 551 3.26 -2.07 32.30
N LYS A 552 2.68 -2.57 31.20
CA LYS A 552 3.41 -2.89 29.95
C LYS A 552 3.19 -1.84 28.86
N CYS A 553 2.09 -1.08 28.91
CA CYS A 553 1.78 -0.11 27.86
C CYS A 553 2.72 1.10 27.94
N ILE A 554 3.43 1.36 26.86
CA ILE A 554 4.32 2.54 26.71
C ILE A 554 3.69 3.65 25.87
N HIS A 555 2.39 3.59 25.61
CA HIS A 555 1.63 4.56 24.80
C HIS A 555 2.27 4.87 23.42
N CYS A 556 2.82 3.84 22.76
CA CYS A 556 3.53 3.99 21.48
C CYS A 556 2.61 4.18 20.26
N LEU A 557 1.29 4.05 20.43
CA LEU A 557 0.25 4.26 19.41
C LEU A 557 0.29 3.33 18.17
N LYS A 558 1.26 2.43 18.05
CA LYS A 558 1.36 1.47 16.92
C LYS A 558 0.06 0.70 16.67
N CYS A 559 -0.66 0.34 17.74
CA CYS A 559 -1.95 -0.38 17.68
C CYS A 559 -3.12 0.42 17.09
N ILE A 560 -2.92 1.70 16.75
CA ILE A 560 -3.89 2.56 16.06
C ILE A 560 -3.32 3.27 14.82
N GLU A 561 -2.05 3.04 14.45
CA GLU A 561 -1.39 3.73 13.34
C GLU A 561 -1.16 2.86 12.09
N PHE A 562 -1.51 1.58 12.13
CA PHE A 562 -1.30 0.63 11.02
C PHE A 562 -2.33 0.72 9.88
N ASP A 563 -3.39 1.53 10.05
CA ASP A 563 -4.47 1.75 9.09
C ASP A 563 -4.91 3.23 9.14
N GLY A 564 -5.46 3.76 8.05
CA GLY A 564 -5.82 5.19 7.96
C GLY A 564 -6.80 5.64 9.05
N LYS A 565 -7.82 4.81 9.34
CA LYS A 565 -8.78 5.00 10.45
C LYS A 565 -8.34 4.30 11.74
N GLY A 566 -7.12 3.75 11.77
CA GLY A 566 -6.59 2.94 12.85
C GLY A 566 -7.27 1.59 13.04
N CYS A 567 -8.32 1.27 12.27
CA CYS A 567 -9.14 0.08 12.43
C CYS A 567 -9.65 -0.43 11.08
N LEU A 568 -9.21 -1.63 10.68
CA LEU A 568 -9.65 -2.27 9.44
C LEU A 568 -11.17 -2.44 9.38
N SER A 569 -11.83 -2.74 10.52
CA SER A 569 -13.30 -2.83 10.61
C SER A 569 -13.94 -1.50 10.26
N ALA A 570 -13.49 -0.40 10.87
CA ALA A 570 -13.97 0.95 10.59
C ALA A 570 -13.80 1.32 9.10
N SER A 571 -12.62 1.07 8.53
CA SER A 571 -12.34 1.28 7.11
C SER A 571 -13.23 0.42 6.20
N SER A 572 -13.61 -0.78 6.64
CA SER A 572 -14.42 -1.72 5.87
C SER A 572 -15.91 -1.37 5.85
N VAL A 573 -16.42 -0.82 6.97
CA VAL A 573 -17.84 -0.47 7.13
C VAL A 573 -18.14 1.00 6.86
N SER A 574 -17.12 1.85 6.70
CA SER A 574 -17.35 3.27 6.48
C SER A 574 -18.00 3.56 5.14
N ILE A 575 -19.01 4.42 5.15
CA ILE A 575 -19.66 4.96 3.97
C ILE A 575 -19.18 6.40 3.81
N SER A 576 -18.64 6.76 2.65
CA SER A 576 -18.31 8.15 2.34
C SER A 576 -19.58 8.99 2.45
N SER A 577 -19.61 9.91 3.41
CA SER A 577 -20.67 10.92 3.55
C SER A 577 -20.57 11.88 2.37
N GLY A 578 -21.21 11.54 1.27
CA GLY A 578 -21.39 12.44 0.15
C GLY A 578 -22.36 13.54 0.54
N GLU A 579 -21.84 14.71 0.91
CA GLU A 579 -22.53 15.92 0.47
C GLU A 579 -22.76 15.81 -1.04
N LYS A 580 -23.93 16.25 -1.49
CA LYS A 580 -24.37 16.21 -2.89
C LYS A 580 -23.41 17.03 -3.77
N ILE A 581 -22.28 16.46 -4.14
CA ILE A 581 -21.43 16.95 -5.21
C ILE A 581 -21.54 15.94 -6.35
N ASN A 582 -21.88 16.49 -7.50
CA ASN A 582 -22.37 15.82 -8.69
C ASN A 582 -21.64 14.53 -9.06
N LYS A 583 -22.45 13.53 -9.48
CA LYS A 583 -22.11 12.28 -10.16
C LYS A 583 -20.64 12.18 -10.64
N MET A 584 -19.78 11.60 -9.80
CA MET A 584 -18.45 11.15 -10.21
C MET A 584 -18.58 9.91 -11.11
N GLN A 585 -18.59 10.13 -12.42
CA GLN A 585 -18.03 9.15 -13.35
C GLN A 585 -16.53 8.99 -13.07
N SER A 586 -16.04 7.78 -13.30
CA SER A 586 -14.66 7.34 -13.17
C SER A 586 -13.64 8.34 -13.73
N VAL A 587 -13.05 9.17 -12.88
CA VAL A 587 -11.80 9.88 -13.12
C VAL A 587 -11.01 9.81 -11.82
N LYS A 588 -9.72 9.45 -11.93
CA LYS A 588 -8.76 9.50 -10.81
C LYS A 588 -8.98 10.83 -10.06
N SER A 589 -9.19 10.79 -8.75
CA SER A 589 -9.23 11.98 -7.88
C SER A 589 -8.13 12.95 -8.31
N GLY A 590 -8.46 14.20 -8.64
CA GLY A 590 -7.55 15.15 -9.28
C GLY A 590 -6.22 15.35 -8.53
N ILE A 591 -6.20 15.04 -7.23
CA ILE A 591 -5.03 15.06 -6.36
C ILE A 591 -3.89 14.14 -6.82
N ASN A 592 -4.20 13.02 -7.49
CA ASN A 592 -3.20 12.01 -7.90
C ASN A 592 -2.59 12.28 -9.29
N ARG A 593 -2.68 13.52 -9.79
CA ARG A 593 -2.03 13.92 -11.05
C ARG A 593 -0.49 14.01 -10.95
N TYR A 594 0.05 14.01 -9.72
CA TYR A 594 1.47 14.23 -9.40
C TYR A 594 2.13 13.03 -8.68
N ASN A 595 1.98 11.81 -9.21
CA ASN A 595 2.25 10.55 -8.50
C ASN A 595 3.73 10.09 -8.47
N ASP A 596 4.68 10.91 -8.91
CA ASP A 596 6.12 10.55 -8.96
C ASP A 596 6.99 11.30 -7.93
N GLY A 597 6.40 12.19 -7.14
CA GLY A 597 7.12 12.99 -6.14
C GLY A 597 7.94 14.13 -6.74
N MET A 598 7.82 14.42 -8.05
CA MET A 598 8.56 15.53 -8.68
C MET A 598 7.75 16.83 -8.65
N GLY A 599 8.37 17.87 -8.08
CA GLY A 599 7.82 19.23 -8.09
C GLY A 599 8.15 19.99 -9.38
N LEU A 600 7.44 21.10 -9.59
CA LEU A 600 7.75 22.09 -10.62
C LEU A 600 9.05 22.82 -10.22
N ARG A 601 10.03 22.80 -11.12
CA ARG A 601 11.37 23.38 -10.88
C ARG A 601 11.60 24.59 -11.76
N GLU A 602 12.26 25.61 -11.20
CA GLU A 602 12.58 26.83 -11.94
C GLU A 602 13.50 26.57 -13.14
N ILE A 603 14.48 25.68 -12.99
CA ILE A 603 15.39 25.32 -14.08
C ILE A 603 14.63 24.69 -15.25
N TRP A 604 13.60 23.89 -14.98
CA TRP A 604 12.79 23.25 -16.03
C TRP A 604 11.91 24.27 -16.73
N LEU A 605 11.30 25.18 -15.97
CA LEU A 605 10.48 26.25 -16.51
C LEU A 605 11.31 27.20 -17.39
N LYS A 606 12.52 27.59 -16.95
CA LYS A 606 13.48 28.38 -17.73
C LYS A 606 13.79 27.75 -19.08
N LYS A 607 14.09 26.45 -19.08
CA LYS A 607 14.34 25.69 -20.31
C LYS A 607 13.11 25.67 -21.23
N TYR A 608 11.93 25.45 -20.66
CA TYR A 608 10.69 25.46 -21.43
C TYR A 608 10.43 26.81 -22.07
N PHE A 609 10.48 27.91 -21.31
CA PHE A 609 10.26 29.24 -21.88
C PHE A 609 11.32 29.65 -22.91
N ALA A 610 12.56 29.17 -22.79
CA ALA A 610 13.59 29.44 -23.80
C ALA A 610 13.35 28.72 -25.14
N THR A 611 12.60 27.61 -25.16
CA THR A 611 12.43 26.77 -26.35
C THR A 611 11.00 26.26 -26.55
N TYR A 612 9.98 26.97 -26.07
CA TYR A 612 8.61 26.43 -25.96
C TYR A 612 8.01 25.98 -27.30
N GLU A 613 8.44 26.58 -28.42
CA GLU A 613 7.99 26.22 -29.77
C GLU A 613 8.41 24.81 -30.17
N THR A 614 9.56 24.34 -29.70
CA THR A 614 10.16 23.05 -30.10
C THR A 614 10.43 22.11 -28.91
N PHE A 615 10.06 22.52 -27.70
CA PHE A 615 10.42 21.82 -26.46
C PHE A 615 9.93 20.37 -26.42
N PHE A 616 8.78 20.07 -27.01
CA PHE A 616 8.23 18.71 -27.03
C PHE A 616 8.59 17.90 -28.29
N ASP A 617 9.32 18.50 -29.23
CA ASP A 617 9.64 17.87 -30.52
C ASP A 617 10.92 17.04 -30.46
N ASN A 618 11.78 17.30 -29.47
CA ASN A 618 13.07 16.62 -29.29
C ASN A 618 13.54 16.66 -27.83
N ASP A 619 14.50 15.80 -27.48
CA ASP A 619 14.99 15.65 -26.11
C ASP A 619 16.19 16.57 -25.77
N ASN A 620 16.50 17.58 -26.59
CA ASN A 620 17.69 18.44 -26.41
C ASN A 620 17.65 19.28 -25.13
N HIS A 621 16.47 19.43 -24.51
CA HIS A 621 16.29 20.10 -23.21
C HIS A 621 16.91 19.31 -22.03
N GLY A 622 17.27 18.03 -22.22
CA GLY A 622 17.97 17.21 -21.23
C GLY A 622 17.10 16.80 -20.03
N LEU A 623 15.77 16.76 -20.19
CA LEU A 623 14.86 16.17 -19.22
C LEU A 623 14.55 14.74 -19.65
N ASN A 624 14.47 13.83 -18.68
CA ASN A 624 14.14 12.44 -18.96
C ASN A 624 12.71 12.32 -19.53
N PRO A 625 12.54 11.80 -20.76
CA PRO A 625 11.22 11.74 -21.42
C PRO A 625 10.19 10.87 -20.70
N ARG A 626 10.67 9.86 -19.97
CA ARG A 626 9.81 8.91 -19.25
C ARG A 626 9.45 9.37 -17.84
N TYR A 627 10.38 10.01 -17.14
CA TYR A 627 10.24 10.27 -15.70
C TYR A 627 10.05 11.75 -15.35
N GLN A 628 10.53 12.69 -16.16
CA GLN A 628 10.50 14.13 -15.85
C GLN A 628 9.52 14.90 -16.73
N ILE A 629 9.39 14.53 -18.01
CA ILE A 629 8.46 15.20 -18.92
C ILE A 629 7.00 15.07 -18.48
N PRO A 630 6.48 13.87 -18.11
CA PRO A 630 5.09 13.74 -17.69
C PRO A 630 4.68 14.63 -16.50
N PRO A 631 5.38 14.63 -15.34
CA PRO A 631 5.02 15.49 -14.22
C PRO A 631 5.19 16.97 -14.54
N PHE A 632 6.26 17.34 -15.24
CA PHE A 632 6.50 18.72 -15.66
C PHE A 632 5.34 19.25 -16.52
N THR A 633 4.92 18.46 -17.52
CA THR A 633 3.79 18.80 -18.39
C THR A 633 2.49 19.03 -17.59
N ASN A 634 2.23 18.23 -16.55
CA ASN A 634 1.06 18.42 -15.70
C ASN A 634 1.13 19.73 -14.89
N TRP A 635 2.29 20.01 -14.29
CA TRP A 635 2.49 21.24 -13.53
C TRP A 635 2.30 22.50 -14.39
N ILE A 636 2.91 22.57 -15.57
CA ILE A 636 2.80 23.76 -16.43
C ILE A 636 1.40 23.88 -17.07
N ARG A 637 0.66 22.78 -17.22
CA ARG A 637 -0.76 22.81 -17.62
C ARG A 637 -1.64 23.39 -16.51
N GLU A 638 -1.49 22.91 -15.28
CA GLU A 638 -2.27 23.44 -14.14
C GLU A 638 -1.85 24.87 -13.75
N ALA A 639 -0.62 25.27 -14.06
CA ALA A 639 -0.15 26.65 -13.96
C ALA A 639 -0.72 27.59 -15.05
N GLY A 640 -1.50 27.08 -16.01
CA GLY A 640 -2.09 27.87 -17.10
C GLY A 640 -1.13 28.21 -18.23
N ILE A 641 0.07 27.65 -18.26
CA ILE A 641 1.08 27.90 -19.31
C ILE A 641 0.74 27.13 -20.58
N LEU A 642 0.22 25.91 -20.46
CA LEU A 642 -0.26 25.11 -21.60
C LEU A 642 -1.79 25.21 -21.71
N ASN A 643 -2.30 24.95 -22.92
CA ASN A 643 -3.72 24.67 -23.12
C ASN A 643 -4.12 23.38 -22.36
N GLN A 644 -5.39 23.31 -21.95
CA GLN A 644 -5.91 22.18 -21.18
C GLN A 644 -5.97 20.87 -22.00
N SER A 645 -6.21 20.98 -23.31
CA SER A 645 -6.44 19.84 -24.22
C SER A 645 -5.18 19.24 -24.82
N ASP A 646 -4.08 20.00 -24.88
CA ASP A 646 -2.92 19.65 -25.68
C ASP A 646 -1.61 20.10 -25.00
N LYS A 647 -0.53 20.20 -25.79
CA LYS A 647 0.81 20.60 -25.34
C LYS A 647 1.24 21.96 -25.92
N PHE A 648 0.34 22.66 -26.60
CA PHE A 648 0.64 24.00 -27.10
C PHE A 648 0.57 25.01 -25.94
N ILE A 649 1.45 26.01 -26.02
CA ILE A 649 1.46 27.12 -25.07
C ILE A 649 0.16 27.91 -25.18
N SER A 650 -0.40 28.31 -24.05
CA SER A 650 -1.61 29.13 -23.99
C SER A 650 -1.28 30.61 -24.27
N PRO A 651 -2.28 31.47 -24.57
CA PRO A 651 -2.06 32.91 -24.68
C PRO A 651 -1.43 33.54 -23.43
N ILE A 652 -1.87 33.11 -22.24
CA ILE A 652 -1.29 33.53 -20.95
C ILE A 652 0.15 33.01 -20.84
N GLY A 653 0.38 31.73 -21.16
CA GLY A 653 1.69 31.11 -21.09
C GLY A 653 2.72 31.79 -22.00
N LYS A 654 2.30 32.22 -23.20
CA LYS A 654 3.15 32.99 -24.10
C LYS A 654 3.54 34.32 -23.47
N ARG A 655 2.59 35.03 -22.86
CA ARG A 655 2.89 36.30 -22.18
C ARG A 655 3.81 36.13 -20.97
N MET A 656 3.63 35.05 -20.21
CA MET A 656 4.55 34.67 -19.13
C MET A 656 5.95 34.39 -19.67
N ALA A 657 6.08 33.64 -20.78
CA ALA A 657 7.37 33.33 -21.39
C ALA A 657 8.11 34.60 -21.85
N ASP A 658 7.40 35.52 -22.52
CA ASP A 658 7.95 36.77 -23.06
C ASP A 658 8.50 37.70 -21.95
N THR A 659 7.93 37.64 -20.74
CA THR A 659 8.28 38.53 -19.61
C THR A 659 9.10 37.85 -18.52
N PHE A 660 9.34 36.54 -18.62
CA PHE A 660 9.95 35.75 -17.55
C PHE A 660 11.37 36.21 -17.20
N ALA A 661 12.14 36.70 -18.17
CA ALA A 661 13.51 37.16 -17.95
C ALA A 661 13.57 38.38 -17.01
N ASP A 662 12.61 39.29 -17.13
CA ASP A 662 12.59 40.57 -16.40
C ASP A 662 11.69 40.52 -15.16
N ASN A 663 10.64 39.68 -15.17
CA ASN A 663 9.58 39.66 -14.14
C ASN A 663 9.35 38.26 -13.56
N ALA A 664 10.41 37.47 -13.35
CA ALA A 664 10.30 36.08 -12.91
C ALA A 664 9.42 35.87 -11.67
N ASN A 665 9.57 36.69 -10.62
CA ASN A 665 8.80 36.56 -9.37
C ASN A 665 7.30 36.78 -9.61
N THR A 666 6.94 37.83 -10.35
CA THR A 666 5.56 38.11 -10.76
C THR A 666 4.95 36.95 -11.54
N VAL A 667 5.71 36.33 -12.45
CA VAL A 667 5.25 35.14 -13.19
C VAL A 667 5.01 33.97 -12.23
N TRP A 668 5.86 33.78 -11.23
CA TRP A 668 5.65 32.75 -10.19
C TRP A 668 4.41 33.00 -9.34
N ASP A 669 4.08 34.25 -9.02
CA ASP A 669 2.85 34.59 -8.31
C ASP A 669 1.62 34.21 -9.15
N ILE A 670 1.63 34.51 -10.44
CA ILE A 670 0.54 34.16 -11.37
C ILE A 670 0.45 32.63 -11.52
N ILE A 671 1.58 31.93 -11.62
CA ILE A 671 1.63 30.46 -11.59
C ILE A 671 0.98 29.95 -10.31
N TRP A 672 1.27 30.53 -9.15
CA TRP A 672 0.69 30.11 -7.88
C TRP A 672 -0.82 30.32 -7.82
N VAL A 673 -1.32 31.48 -8.29
CA VAL A 673 -2.77 31.72 -8.44
C VAL A 673 -3.41 30.57 -9.22
N ASN A 674 -2.88 30.25 -10.41
CA ASN A 674 -3.40 29.18 -11.26
C ASN A 674 -3.30 27.80 -10.60
N LEU A 675 -2.20 27.49 -9.92
CA LEU A 675 -2.05 26.21 -9.22
C LEU A 675 -3.09 26.06 -8.11
N THR A 676 -3.31 27.08 -7.28
CA THR A 676 -4.33 27.00 -6.20
C THR A 676 -5.76 26.83 -6.73
N GLU A 677 -6.00 27.17 -7.99
CA GLU A 677 -7.31 27.04 -8.61
C GLU A 677 -7.47 25.78 -9.46
N ASN A 678 -6.42 25.31 -10.11
CA ASN A 678 -6.50 24.17 -11.03
C ASN A 678 -5.99 22.86 -10.41
N SER A 679 -5.20 22.95 -9.34
CA SER A 679 -4.57 21.82 -8.66
C SER A 679 -5.19 21.54 -7.30
N GLU A 680 -5.74 20.33 -7.11
CA GLU A 680 -6.34 19.92 -5.82
C GLU A 680 -5.33 19.99 -4.66
N ILE A 681 -4.06 19.59 -4.90
CA ILE A 681 -3.03 19.60 -3.84
C ILE A 681 -2.62 21.02 -3.44
N ALA A 682 -2.47 21.93 -4.40
CA ALA A 682 -2.12 23.32 -4.11
C ALA A 682 -3.30 24.06 -3.46
N ARG A 683 -4.54 23.79 -3.91
CA ARG A 683 -5.76 24.32 -3.30
C ARG A 683 -5.91 23.89 -1.85
N TRP A 684 -5.75 22.60 -1.58
CA TRP A 684 -5.77 22.07 -0.21
C TRP A 684 -4.73 22.76 0.67
N PHE A 685 -3.49 22.90 0.16
CA PHE A 685 -2.43 23.56 0.90
C PHE A 685 -2.77 25.02 1.22
N SER A 686 -3.27 25.78 0.24
CA SER A 686 -3.58 27.20 0.43
C SER A 686 -4.77 27.43 1.37
N SER A 687 -5.77 26.55 1.37
CA SER A 687 -6.97 26.67 2.21
C SER A 687 -6.82 26.13 3.62
N THR A 688 -5.97 25.11 3.82
CA THR A 688 -5.95 24.31 5.07
C THR A 688 -4.71 24.57 5.94
N VAL A 689 -3.57 24.90 5.32
CA VAL A 689 -2.31 25.06 6.07
C VAL A 689 -2.22 26.47 6.65
N PRO A 690 -2.12 26.65 7.99
CA PRO A 690 -2.07 27.98 8.60
C PRO A 690 -0.79 28.75 8.29
N TYR A 691 -0.89 30.08 8.35
CA TYR A 691 0.25 31.01 8.33
C TYR A 691 0.95 31.06 9.68
N ASP A 692 2.23 31.45 9.67
CA ASP A 692 3.08 31.70 10.83
C ASP A 692 3.32 30.53 11.79
N ARG A 693 2.80 29.34 11.46
CA ARG A 693 3.09 28.09 12.15
C ARG A 693 4.02 27.23 11.31
N ASN A 694 5.11 26.78 11.92
CA ASN A 694 5.96 25.78 11.30
C ASN A 694 5.30 24.40 11.41
N ILE A 695 5.03 23.77 10.27
CA ILE A 695 4.35 22.47 10.19
C ILE A 695 5.34 21.45 9.63
N THR A 696 5.57 20.39 10.38
CA THR A 696 6.43 19.29 9.93
C THR A 696 5.77 18.54 8.77
N LYS A 697 6.58 17.90 7.93
CA LYS A 697 6.08 17.03 6.85
C LYS A 697 5.13 15.96 7.37
N GLN A 698 5.40 15.40 8.55
CA GLN A 698 4.54 14.40 9.18
C GLN A 698 3.17 14.97 9.54
N GLU A 699 3.11 16.19 10.06
CA GLU A 699 1.83 16.87 10.33
C GLU A 699 1.07 17.16 9.03
N LEU A 700 1.75 17.61 7.96
CA LEU A 700 1.12 17.79 6.64
C LEU A 700 0.55 16.48 6.08
N GLU A 701 1.28 15.36 6.24
CA GLU A 701 0.80 14.02 5.83
C GLU A 701 -0.47 13.61 6.59
N ILE A 702 -0.61 14.03 7.84
CA ILE A 702 -1.83 13.77 8.63
C ILE A 702 -2.95 14.71 8.20
N MET A 703 -2.67 16.02 8.06
CA MET A 703 -3.65 17.02 7.62
C MET A 703 -4.29 16.64 6.28
N ILE A 704 -3.49 16.20 5.31
CA ILE A 704 -4.01 15.79 4.00
C ILE A 704 -4.80 14.48 4.09
N GLN A 705 -4.38 13.54 4.95
CA GLN A 705 -5.11 12.29 5.17
C GLN A 705 -6.48 12.53 5.83
N ASP A 706 -6.57 13.51 6.72
CA ASP A 706 -7.82 13.93 7.36
C ASP A 706 -8.75 14.66 6.36
N SER A 707 -8.19 15.46 5.45
CA SER A 707 -8.98 16.09 4.36
C SER A 707 -9.46 15.08 3.31
N TYR A 708 -8.78 13.94 3.16
CA TYR A 708 -9.11 12.90 2.18
C TYR A 708 -9.10 11.48 2.81
N PRO A 709 -10.00 11.18 3.75
CA PRO A 709 -9.95 9.96 4.56
C PRO A 709 -10.16 8.66 3.78
N ASP A 710 -10.73 8.74 2.57
CA ASP A 710 -11.01 7.60 1.70
C ASP A 710 -9.86 7.26 0.73
N LEU A 711 -8.81 8.10 0.68
CA LEU A 711 -7.63 7.88 -0.16
C LEU A 711 -6.50 7.23 0.66
N LYS A 712 -5.79 6.28 0.03
CA LYS A 712 -4.65 5.58 0.65
C LYS A 712 -3.47 6.53 0.88
N ASP A 713 -2.72 6.33 1.97
CA ASP A 713 -1.46 7.01 2.29
C ASP A 713 -0.56 7.31 1.08
N ARG A 714 -0.27 6.30 0.24
CA ARG A 714 0.63 6.47 -0.91
C ARG A 714 0.07 7.44 -1.97
N THR A 715 -1.25 7.44 -2.16
CA THR A 715 -1.95 8.30 -3.12
C THR A 715 -1.90 9.78 -2.69
N LEU A 716 -1.72 10.05 -1.40
CA LEU A 716 -1.64 11.40 -0.83
C LEU A 716 -0.19 11.86 -0.60
N LYS A 717 0.69 10.95 -0.16
CA LYS A 717 2.11 11.24 0.09
C LYS A 717 2.84 11.69 -1.16
N ASN A 718 2.56 11.08 -2.32
CA ASN A 718 3.25 11.43 -3.56
C ASN A 718 2.93 12.86 -4.04
N PRO A 719 1.64 13.27 -4.17
CA PRO A 719 1.29 14.66 -4.46
C PRO A 719 1.82 15.67 -3.44
N LEU A 720 1.75 15.35 -2.14
CA LEU A 720 2.31 16.21 -1.10
C LEU A 720 3.83 16.39 -1.27
N ASN A 721 4.56 15.29 -1.53
CA ASN A 721 5.99 15.36 -1.82
C ASN A 721 6.29 16.19 -3.06
N SER A 722 5.48 16.05 -4.12
CA SER A 722 5.62 16.85 -5.35
C SER A 722 5.44 18.34 -5.04
N LEU A 723 4.41 18.73 -4.29
CA LEU A 723 4.19 20.13 -3.90
C LEU A 723 5.33 20.68 -3.02
N LEU A 724 5.78 19.93 -2.02
CA LEU A 724 6.90 20.33 -1.16
C LEU A 724 8.20 20.49 -1.96
N ASN A 725 8.43 19.62 -2.95
CA ASN A 725 9.55 19.76 -3.86
C ASN A 725 9.39 20.96 -4.80
N THR A 726 8.17 21.34 -5.19
CA THR A 726 7.92 22.59 -5.93
C THR A 726 8.40 23.79 -5.12
N PHE A 727 8.04 23.88 -3.84
CA PHE A 727 8.54 24.95 -2.97
C PHE A 727 10.06 24.91 -2.85
N LYS A 728 10.65 23.74 -2.65
CA LYS A 728 12.11 23.61 -2.52
C LYS A 728 12.89 24.03 -3.77
N GLU A 729 12.33 23.81 -4.95
CA GLU A 729 13.03 23.92 -6.25
C GLU A 729 12.54 25.12 -7.09
N SER A 730 11.81 26.05 -6.48
CA SER A 730 11.32 27.28 -7.12
C SER A 730 11.27 28.48 -6.15
N PRO A 731 11.15 29.72 -6.66
CA PRO A 731 10.99 30.92 -5.84
C PRO A 731 9.75 30.93 -4.92
N LEU A 732 8.78 30.04 -5.15
CA LEU A 732 7.64 29.86 -4.24
C LEU A 732 8.10 29.41 -2.83
N GLY A 733 9.25 28.76 -2.72
CA GLY A 733 9.88 28.41 -1.44
C GLY A 733 10.47 29.56 -0.66
N SER A 734 10.54 30.75 -1.24
CA SER A 734 10.90 31.99 -0.53
C SER A 734 9.70 32.89 -0.28
N ALA A 735 8.71 32.89 -1.18
CA ALA A 735 7.58 33.81 -1.14
C ALA A 735 6.33 33.24 -0.43
N ILE A 736 5.99 31.97 -0.68
CA ILE A 736 4.70 31.39 -0.26
C ILE A 736 4.85 30.45 0.93
N ALA A 737 5.80 29.52 0.83
CA ALA A 737 5.91 28.40 1.76
C ALA A 737 7.38 28.01 1.93
N ILE A 738 7.98 28.52 3.00
CA ILE A 738 9.42 28.42 3.24
C ILE A 738 9.75 27.03 3.79
N PRO A 739 10.56 26.20 3.10
CA PRO A 739 11.00 24.92 3.64
C PRO A 739 11.83 25.13 4.91
N THR A 740 11.52 24.38 5.96
CA THR A 740 12.18 24.50 7.27
C THR A 740 12.68 23.14 7.76
N THR A 741 13.43 23.16 8.86
CA THR A 741 13.78 21.97 9.61
C THR A 741 13.55 22.22 11.11
N VAL A 742 12.68 21.43 11.74
CA VAL A 742 12.41 21.46 13.18
C VAL A 742 12.87 20.14 13.77
N ASP A 743 13.77 20.16 14.76
CA ASP A 743 14.32 18.94 15.39
C ASP A 743 14.83 17.90 14.39
N ARG A 744 15.54 18.36 13.34
CA ARG A 744 16.05 17.53 12.22
C ARG A 744 14.96 16.87 11.36
N LYS A 745 13.70 17.28 11.50
CA LYS A 745 12.59 16.84 10.63
C LYS A 745 12.26 17.93 9.60
N PRO A 746 12.04 17.57 8.32
CA PRO A 746 11.64 18.54 7.31
C PRO A 746 10.24 19.09 7.60
N GLY A 747 10.02 20.37 7.32
CA GLY A 747 8.76 21.05 7.49
C GLY A 747 8.61 22.24 6.53
N VAL A 748 7.56 23.01 6.72
CA VAL A 748 7.29 24.23 5.97
C VAL A 748 6.65 25.27 6.89
N ILE A 749 6.92 26.55 6.65
CA ILE A 749 6.20 27.66 7.26
C ILE A 749 5.65 28.56 6.17
N ARG A 750 4.36 28.89 6.23
CA ARG A 750 3.77 29.90 5.36
C ARG A 750 3.95 31.28 6.00
N LYS A 751 4.41 32.25 5.22
CA LYS A 751 4.56 33.65 5.63
C LYS A 751 3.72 34.53 4.73
N ALA A 752 3.26 35.66 5.28
CA ALA A 752 2.55 36.66 4.52
C ALA A 752 3.44 37.17 3.37
N HIS A 753 2.91 37.14 2.14
CA HIS A 753 3.56 37.71 0.98
C HIS A 753 2.94 39.09 0.69
N ASN A 754 3.48 40.12 1.35
CA ASN A 754 2.95 41.49 1.30
C ASN A 754 3.44 42.29 0.09
N ASP A 755 4.59 41.94 -0.50
CA ASP A 755 5.17 42.60 -1.68
C ASP A 755 4.65 41.99 -3.00
N LEU A 756 3.33 41.85 -3.10
CA LEU A 756 2.69 41.24 -4.26
C LEU A 756 2.54 42.26 -5.40
N SER A 757 2.92 41.87 -6.61
CA SER A 757 2.80 42.77 -7.77
C SER A 757 1.34 43.19 -8.05
N LEU A 758 1.17 44.39 -8.63
CA LEU A 758 -0.15 44.90 -9.04
C LEU A 758 -0.87 43.92 -9.99
N VAL A 759 -0.15 43.37 -10.95
CA VAL A 759 -0.72 42.42 -11.92
C VAL A 759 -1.15 41.11 -11.26
N ALA A 760 -0.36 40.53 -10.34
CA ALA A 760 -0.75 39.30 -9.65
C ALA A 760 -1.96 39.53 -8.73
N THR A 761 -2.02 40.69 -8.07
CA THR A 761 -3.16 41.12 -7.26
C THR A 761 -4.43 41.23 -8.09
N ALA A 762 -4.39 41.99 -9.19
CA ALA A 762 -5.53 42.13 -10.09
C ALA A 762 -5.94 40.78 -10.68
N TYR A 763 -4.97 39.95 -11.10
CA TYR A 763 -5.24 38.64 -11.68
C TYR A 763 -5.96 37.71 -10.69
N SER A 764 -5.48 37.63 -9.45
CA SER A 764 -6.13 36.85 -8.38
C SER A 764 -7.58 37.29 -8.14
N LEU A 765 -7.84 38.60 -8.08
CA LEU A 765 -9.19 39.14 -7.88
C LEU A 765 -10.12 38.81 -9.04
N TYR A 766 -9.65 38.95 -10.28
CA TYR A 766 -10.44 38.62 -11.46
C TYR A 766 -10.74 37.13 -11.56
N ARG A 767 -9.78 36.26 -11.25
CA ARG A 767 -9.99 34.81 -11.22
C ARG A 767 -11.04 34.43 -10.17
N TYR A 768 -10.97 35.02 -8.99
CA TYR A 768 -11.95 34.83 -7.92
C TYR A 768 -13.35 35.35 -8.33
N ALA A 769 -13.43 36.52 -8.97
CA ALA A 769 -14.67 37.11 -9.44
C ALA A 769 -15.35 36.29 -10.54
N GLU A 770 -14.59 35.85 -11.54
CA GLU A 770 -15.06 34.99 -12.64
C GLU A 770 -15.64 33.68 -12.11
N LYS A 771 -14.95 33.05 -11.16
CA LYS A 771 -15.39 31.81 -10.54
C LYS A 771 -16.70 31.98 -9.77
N ASN A 772 -16.86 33.10 -9.08
CA ASN A 772 -18.03 33.40 -8.25
C ASN A 772 -19.16 34.12 -9.01
N GLY A 773 -18.94 34.49 -10.28
CA GLY A 773 -19.88 35.25 -11.09
C GLY A 773 -20.22 36.63 -10.53
N ARG A 774 -19.30 37.25 -9.77
CA ARG A 774 -19.52 38.52 -9.07
C ARG A 774 -18.29 39.41 -9.10
N TYR A 775 -18.45 40.64 -9.60
CA TYR A 775 -17.37 41.62 -9.78
C TYR A 775 -17.38 42.77 -8.75
N LEU A 776 -18.40 42.81 -7.89
CA LEU A 776 -18.44 43.66 -6.70
C LEU A 776 -18.02 42.84 -5.47
N LEU A 777 -16.81 43.09 -4.97
CA LEU A 777 -16.18 42.37 -3.86
C LEU A 777 -15.95 43.31 -2.67
N THR A 778 -15.49 42.78 -1.54
CA THR A 778 -15.07 43.59 -0.37
C THR A 778 -13.68 43.18 0.10
N VAL A 779 -12.97 44.02 0.85
CA VAL A 779 -11.73 43.60 1.50
C VAL A 779 -12.06 42.58 2.60
N SER A 780 -13.09 42.84 3.40
CA SER A 780 -13.43 42.03 4.56
C SER A 780 -13.84 40.59 4.24
N GLU A 781 -14.44 40.32 3.06
CA GLU A 781 -14.77 38.92 2.69
C GLU A 781 -13.54 38.03 2.57
N PHE A 782 -12.37 38.56 2.21
CA PHE A 782 -11.14 37.77 2.09
C PHE A 782 -10.51 37.43 3.45
N TYR A 783 -10.79 38.23 4.48
CA TYR A 783 -10.29 38.00 5.85
C TYR A 783 -11.30 37.24 6.72
N ASN A 784 -12.47 36.90 6.19
CA ASN A 784 -13.44 36.08 6.91
C ASN A 784 -12.83 34.70 7.25
N PRO A 785 -12.87 34.24 8.52
CA PRO A 785 -12.38 32.92 8.89
C PRO A 785 -12.98 31.76 8.08
N GLY A 786 -14.23 31.89 7.62
CA GLY A 786 -14.91 30.89 6.78
C GLY A 786 -14.53 30.93 5.30
N GLN A 787 -13.78 31.93 4.85
CA GLN A 787 -13.31 32.02 3.47
C GLN A 787 -12.22 30.96 3.21
N THR A 788 -12.33 30.20 2.13
CA THR A 788 -11.39 29.10 1.79
C THR A 788 -10.55 29.37 0.54
N GLU A 789 -10.82 30.47 -0.17
CA GLU A 789 -10.17 30.84 -1.43
C GLU A 789 -9.88 32.35 -1.51
N GLY A 790 -9.36 32.80 -2.65
CA GLY A 790 -9.01 34.20 -2.89
C GLY A 790 -7.62 34.60 -2.40
N ILE A 791 -7.29 35.88 -2.63
CA ILE A 791 -5.92 36.41 -2.53
C ILE A 791 -5.28 36.22 -1.14
N VAL A 792 -6.05 36.39 -0.07
CA VAL A 792 -5.57 36.19 1.31
C VAL A 792 -5.25 34.70 1.57
N ARG A 793 -6.02 33.76 1.04
CA ARG A 793 -5.71 32.33 1.17
C ARG A 793 -4.53 31.92 0.31
N GLN A 794 -4.35 32.54 -0.85
CA GLN A 794 -3.23 32.30 -1.75
C GLN A 794 -1.90 32.81 -1.17
N PHE A 795 -1.87 34.05 -0.66
CA PHE A 795 -0.64 34.77 -0.33
C PHE A 795 -0.50 35.19 1.14
N GLY A 796 -1.59 35.21 1.90
CA GLY A 796 -1.57 35.61 3.31
C GLY A 796 -1.25 37.08 3.48
N ILE A 797 -1.44 37.86 2.41
CA ILE A 797 -1.23 39.30 2.38
C ILE A 797 -1.98 39.94 3.55
N GLU A 798 -1.30 40.84 4.26
CA GLU A 798 -1.87 41.56 5.38
C GLU A 798 -2.84 42.66 4.91
N ARG A 799 -3.80 43.02 5.76
CA ARG A 799 -4.90 43.92 5.37
C ARG A 799 -4.39 45.28 4.91
N GLU A 800 -3.43 45.85 5.61
CA GLU A 800 -2.88 47.17 5.30
C GLU A 800 -2.18 47.18 3.93
N ASP A 801 -1.36 46.17 3.64
CA ASP A 801 -0.65 46.02 2.38
C ASP A 801 -1.59 45.70 1.21
N PHE A 802 -2.64 44.91 1.46
CA PHE A 802 -3.66 44.65 0.46
C PHE A 802 -4.45 45.92 0.11
N GLU A 803 -4.88 46.70 1.11
CA GLU A 803 -5.54 47.98 0.90
C GLU A 803 -4.64 49.00 0.20
N ALA A 804 -3.34 49.02 0.52
CA ALA A 804 -2.36 49.86 -0.18
C ALA A 804 -2.25 49.49 -1.66
N THR A 805 -2.12 48.18 -1.95
CA THR A 805 -2.03 47.65 -3.31
C THR A 805 -3.31 47.95 -4.12
N LEU A 806 -4.49 47.87 -3.50
CA LEU A 806 -5.77 48.25 -4.13
C LEU A 806 -5.82 49.74 -4.50
N ARG A 807 -5.30 50.64 -3.65
CA ARG A 807 -5.20 52.08 -3.97
C ARG A 807 -4.24 52.33 -5.13
N SER A 808 -3.14 51.59 -5.19
CA SER A 808 -2.21 51.65 -6.32
C SER A 808 -2.85 51.12 -7.61
N LEU A 809 -3.66 50.06 -7.55
CA LEU A 809 -4.42 49.53 -8.69
C LEU A 809 -5.47 50.50 -9.21
N GLU A 810 -6.15 51.24 -8.33
CA GLU A 810 -7.10 52.29 -8.71
C GLU A 810 -6.42 53.44 -9.49
N GLN A 811 -5.15 53.72 -9.20
CA GLN A 811 -4.35 54.76 -9.87
C GLN A 811 -3.62 54.26 -11.12
N GLU A 812 -3.65 52.97 -11.41
CA GLU A 812 -2.97 52.36 -12.55
C GLU A 812 -3.64 52.77 -13.87
N GLN A 813 -2.85 52.87 -14.95
CA GLN A 813 -3.27 53.45 -16.22
C GLN A 813 -4.47 52.73 -16.86
N ASN A 814 -4.60 51.42 -16.69
CA ASN A 814 -5.69 50.64 -17.28
C ASN A 814 -6.99 50.70 -16.47
N GLN A 815 -6.95 51.23 -15.24
CA GLN A 815 -8.09 51.36 -14.32
C GLN A 815 -8.94 50.09 -14.26
N VAL A 816 -8.28 48.96 -14.01
CA VAL A 816 -8.92 47.63 -14.02
C VAL A 816 -9.93 47.46 -12.88
N LEU A 817 -9.80 48.25 -11.81
CA LEU A 817 -10.74 48.26 -10.70
C LEU A 817 -10.86 49.65 -10.08
N ARG A 818 -11.90 49.82 -9.26
CA ARG A 818 -12.09 50.97 -8.37
C ARG A 818 -12.16 50.48 -6.92
N ALA A 819 -11.41 51.12 -6.02
CA ALA A 819 -11.28 50.72 -4.63
C ALA A 819 -11.87 51.79 -3.70
N GLU A 820 -13.05 51.54 -3.14
CA GLU A 820 -13.71 52.48 -2.24
C GLU A 820 -13.37 52.17 -0.77
N LEU A 821 -12.20 52.63 -0.31
CA LEU A 821 -11.62 52.30 1.01
C LEU A 821 -11.72 53.45 2.06
N LYS A 822 -12.67 54.37 1.90
CA LYS A 822 -12.81 55.56 2.77
C LYS A 822 -14.11 55.49 3.58
N MET A 823 -14.14 56.19 4.73
CA MET A 823 -15.35 56.34 5.56
C MET A 823 -15.98 55.00 6.02
N GLY A 824 -15.16 53.96 6.24
CA GLY A 824 -15.63 52.64 6.66
C GLY A 824 -16.14 51.73 5.53
N LEU A 825 -16.08 52.19 4.27
CA LEU A 825 -16.28 51.35 3.10
C LEU A 825 -15.00 50.55 2.81
N ASP A 826 -15.17 49.35 2.26
CA ASP A 826 -14.08 48.48 1.84
C ASP A 826 -14.39 47.74 0.53
N ASN A 827 -15.11 48.40 -0.38
CA ASN A 827 -15.55 47.79 -1.63
C ASN A 827 -14.41 47.74 -2.67
N ILE A 828 -14.39 46.64 -3.41
CA ILE A 828 -13.54 46.42 -4.59
C ILE A 828 -14.48 46.21 -5.78
N ILE A 829 -14.49 47.17 -6.71
CA ILE A 829 -15.37 47.15 -7.88
C ILE A 829 -14.51 46.83 -9.10
N LEU A 830 -14.59 45.61 -9.60
CA LEU A 830 -13.88 45.18 -10.80
C LEU A 830 -14.67 45.58 -12.07
N ARG A 831 -13.97 45.84 -13.16
CA ARG A 831 -14.59 46.05 -14.48
C ARG A 831 -15.10 44.73 -15.05
N GLU A 832 -16.42 44.64 -15.25
CA GLU A 832 -17.10 43.45 -15.78
C GLU A 832 -16.78 43.17 -17.26
N ASP A 833 -16.28 44.17 -18.00
CA ASP A 833 -15.90 44.01 -19.41
C ASP A 833 -14.51 43.37 -19.61
N LEU A 834 -13.77 43.14 -18.52
CA LEU A 834 -12.45 42.51 -18.54
C LEU A 834 -12.49 41.09 -17.98
N THR A 835 -11.63 40.23 -18.52
CA THR A 835 -11.36 38.89 -17.98
C THR A 835 -10.01 38.84 -17.27
N SER A 836 -9.78 37.79 -16.49
CA SER A 836 -8.47 37.48 -15.91
C SER A 836 -7.38 37.35 -16.99
N GLU A 837 -7.71 36.84 -18.17
CA GLU A 837 -6.77 36.82 -19.30
C GLU A 837 -6.41 38.22 -19.78
N ASP A 838 -7.37 39.16 -19.78
CA ASP A 838 -7.14 40.54 -20.21
C ASP A 838 -6.26 41.29 -19.22
N ILE A 839 -6.35 40.99 -17.93
CA ILE A 839 -5.42 41.52 -16.92
C ILE A 839 -3.97 41.13 -17.24
N ILE A 840 -3.72 39.88 -17.61
CA ILE A 840 -2.39 39.44 -18.02
C ILE A 840 -1.93 40.19 -19.28
N LYS A 841 -2.79 40.35 -20.28
CA LYS A 841 -2.44 41.08 -21.53
C LYS A 841 -2.13 42.56 -21.28
N LEU A 842 -2.88 43.21 -20.40
CA LEU A 842 -2.78 44.66 -20.13
C LEU A 842 -1.62 45.00 -19.20
N MET A 843 -1.38 44.18 -18.18
CA MET A 843 -0.54 44.55 -17.03
C MET A 843 0.75 43.74 -16.91
N LEU A 844 0.84 42.52 -17.45
CA LEU A 844 2.10 41.76 -17.46
C LEU A 844 2.95 42.28 -18.63
N LYS A 845 3.88 43.19 -18.36
CA LYS A 845 4.70 43.88 -19.38
C LYS A 845 6.15 43.46 -19.36
#